data_AF-A0A315ZZJ7-F1
#
_entry.id   AF-A0A315ZZJ7-F1
#
_cell.length_a   1.000
_cell.length_b   1.000
_cell.length_c   1.000
_cell.angle_alpha   90.00
_cell.angle_beta   90.00
_cell.angle_gamma   90.00
#
_symmetry.space_group_name_H-M   'P 1'
#
loop_
_entity.id
_entity.type
_entity.pdbx_description
1 polymer ?
#
loop_
_entity_poly.entity_id
_entity_poly.type
_entity_poly.pdbx_seq_one_letter_code
_entity_poly.pdbx_strand_id
1 'polypeptide(L)'
;MQKRPDKYKYYFSNRLKSQLNQVSDYPLTIVEAPSGFGKTTAVREYLKSMLPYAACEYWYTCLGEPASMTWVGVSELFSNINVKVADELKNLKMPTVDTVFYMTAILRNLNCQKETYIVIDNGQLINCDISHELINVFSMHGDPKLHIIFITQQLDSRKLLSIHNDNIYTIETSDFFFDKEGISSLFHMEDLCFTEDELNEIYTSTEGWISAIRLQIINFKETGSFIYSAGIEQLVETAIWNRLNPLEQDFLLKVSVFDSFTARQAAEMLEYDVTPDKIERGLWTSDFIRYFPDKRSFIIHSILLDYLRNRFYHSQTEEYQNKVIHMAGVSCAAMKRYCLAAEFFYKVKDFDAILSLPFTRRYLDEQKEKCEGKFLEEIFTKCPEDTLCKYPLTMLTFGHYALLIGKYDLYNKLCRLIDCAAQRETNFKEAEIRKIRGEYILLKSLGEFNDITKMHEGLKAVWEIFKGSSDLIEDSTPWLSVFPTAFGMFWRESGGLDQTLKIMEEMKPLYRKFSRGQAAGLNYITRSEVMLARGEDNEAEILSHKAIYEARSYKQDNICLYAELNLARIFILRGDTESFFTAIKNIKEYAKESSDISIHRMVDLCISIISLILGMKDDVAPWLYDIEGIKKSLYAPVVPFAQILYLRILLIEKRYNELYAISQIALDTIDNPEGNMRYLMPKTYFLIFLAVAEYNNGNIMEAMGYLKEAVTIALPDQIYLPFADHICMAELLAGLSLHSFNSTISLAKKSAMMDSSFSDLINLCKRQTNGVSIIRKAMQQSKSPLTPREREVAQLARDRLTAKEISAKLHIAETTVRTIMRSIYEKLDIHSKRELVSKEF
;
A
#
# COMPACT_ATOMS: atom_id res chain seq x y z
N MET A 1 17.37 29.67 8.88
CA MET A 1 18.47 28.69 8.73
C MET A 1 19.76 29.29 9.28
N GLN A 2 20.01 29.16 10.58
CA GLN A 2 21.36 29.39 11.10
C GLN A 2 22.18 28.14 10.78
N LYS A 3 23.29 28.30 10.05
CA LYS A 3 24.28 27.22 9.86
C LYS A 3 24.79 26.80 11.23
N ARG A 4 24.89 25.48 11.48
CA ARG A 4 25.67 24.93 12.60
C ARG A 4 27.04 25.62 12.60
N PRO A 5 27.55 26.09 13.74
CA PRO A 5 28.93 26.56 13.80
C PRO A 5 29.87 25.39 13.42
N ASP A 6 30.81 25.64 12.52
CA ASP A 6 31.86 24.71 12.00
C ASP A 6 32.87 24.31 13.10
N LYS A 7 32.41 23.85 14.27
CA LYS A 7 33.23 23.75 15.49
C LYS A 7 33.57 22.34 15.95
N TYR A 8 33.16 21.29 15.25
CA TYR A 8 33.47 19.91 15.65
C TYR A 8 34.60 19.33 14.79
N LYS A 9 35.77 19.12 15.40
CA LYS A 9 36.82 18.27 14.84
C LYS A 9 36.49 16.82 15.19
N TYR A 10 36.42 15.95 14.20
CA TYR A 10 36.17 14.52 14.39
C TYR A 10 37.49 13.75 14.32
N TYR A 11 37.72 12.85 15.28
CA TYR A 11 38.80 11.86 15.22
C TYR A 11 38.24 10.50 14.86
N PHE A 12 38.89 9.84 13.91
CA PHE A 12 38.67 8.45 13.55
C PHE A 12 39.98 7.70 13.70
N SER A 13 39.95 6.51 14.34
CA SER A 13 41.12 5.65 14.48
C SER A 13 41.68 5.25 13.10
N ASN A 14 42.97 4.96 13.02
CA ASN A 14 43.59 4.52 11.76
C ASN A 14 42.93 3.24 11.24
N ARG A 15 42.52 2.35 12.14
CA ARG A 15 41.74 1.15 11.79
C ARG A 15 40.42 1.52 11.11
N LEU A 16 39.59 2.36 11.73
CA LEU A 16 38.30 2.74 11.16
C LEU A 16 38.46 3.49 9.84
N LYS A 17 39.46 4.38 9.74
CA LYS A 17 39.80 5.06 8.47
C LYS A 17 40.16 4.06 7.38
N SER A 18 40.95 3.04 7.71
CA SER A 18 41.31 1.99 6.75
C SER A 18 40.08 1.22 6.26
N GLN A 19 39.13 0.89 7.14
CA GLN A 19 37.90 0.20 6.73
C GLN A 19 36.99 1.11 5.90
N LEU A 20 36.81 2.38 6.32
CA LEU A 20 35.99 3.35 5.57
C LEU A 20 36.53 3.60 4.15
N ASN A 21 37.86 3.62 3.97
CA ASN A 21 38.48 3.77 2.66
C ASN A 21 38.17 2.61 1.70
N GLN A 22 37.73 1.45 2.18
CA GLN A 22 37.32 0.32 1.33
C GLN A 22 35.90 0.50 0.77
N VAL A 23 35.10 1.45 1.27
CA VAL A 23 33.70 1.63 0.86
C VAL A 23 33.56 1.87 -0.65
N SER A 24 34.52 2.55 -1.28
CA SER A 24 34.53 2.80 -2.73
C SER A 24 34.90 1.59 -3.57
N ASP A 25 35.37 0.50 -2.97
CA ASP A 25 35.83 -0.69 -3.69
C ASP A 25 34.71 -1.74 -3.84
N TYR A 26 33.56 -1.52 -3.18
CA TYR A 26 32.46 -2.49 -3.13
C TYR A 26 31.13 -1.89 -3.60
N PRO A 27 30.28 -2.67 -4.31
CA PRO A 27 28.92 -2.25 -4.68
C PRO A 27 28.04 -1.90 -3.49
N LEU A 28 28.21 -2.61 -2.37
CA LEU A 28 27.48 -2.39 -1.14
C LEU A 28 28.38 -2.54 0.10
N THR A 29 28.24 -1.62 1.05
CA THR A 29 28.86 -1.72 2.38
C THR A 29 27.80 -1.75 3.47
N ILE A 30 27.91 -2.70 4.40
CA ILE A 30 27.16 -2.74 5.65
C ILE A 30 28.03 -2.18 6.76
N VAL A 31 27.52 -1.19 7.48
CA VAL A 31 28.15 -0.60 8.66
C VAL A 31 27.33 -1.01 9.86
N GLU A 32 27.78 -2.04 10.57
CA GLU A 32 27.03 -2.74 11.61
C GLU A 32 27.71 -2.61 12.98
N ALA A 33 27.01 -1.99 13.91
CA ALA A 33 27.41 -1.92 15.31
C ALA A 33 26.20 -1.55 16.19
N PRO A 34 26.24 -1.80 17.50
CA PRO A 34 25.23 -1.30 18.42
C PRO A 34 25.08 0.23 18.40
N SER A 35 24.04 0.72 19.08
CA SER A 35 23.85 2.17 19.24
C SER A 35 25.04 2.83 19.95
N GLY A 36 25.35 4.09 19.61
CA GLY A 36 26.40 4.85 20.27
C GLY A 36 27.84 4.60 19.79
N PHE A 37 28.06 3.73 18.82
CA PHE A 37 29.40 3.51 18.24
C PHE A 37 29.82 4.56 17.21
N GLY A 38 28.97 5.55 16.91
CA GLY A 38 29.32 6.67 16.02
C GLY A 38 29.26 6.35 14.53
N LYS A 39 28.66 5.23 14.12
CA LYS A 39 28.53 4.78 12.71
C LYS A 39 28.10 5.89 11.74
N THR A 40 26.97 6.51 12.04
CA THR A 40 26.38 7.57 11.22
C THR A 40 27.27 8.80 11.09
N THR A 41 28.00 9.14 12.16
CA THR A 41 28.98 10.24 12.15
C THR A 41 30.20 9.86 11.32
N ALA A 42 30.71 8.64 11.48
CA ALA A 42 31.86 8.13 10.74
C ALA A 42 31.62 8.12 9.24
N VAL A 43 30.51 7.53 8.77
CA VAL A 43 30.18 7.50 7.34
C VAL A 43 29.99 8.90 6.78
N ARG A 44 29.25 9.77 7.47
CA ARG A 44 29.00 11.13 6.96
C ARG A 44 30.26 11.96 6.82
N GLU A 45 31.13 11.94 7.82
CA GLU A 45 32.36 12.74 7.79
C GLU A 45 33.40 12.13 6.85
N TYR A 46 33.41 10.80 6.70
CA TYR A 46 34.17 10.13 5.63
C TYR A 46 33.73 10.63 4.25
N LEU A 47 32.43 10.58 3.94
CA LEU A 47 31.91 11.03 2.66
C LEU A 47 32.22 12.52 2.42
N LYS A 48 32.00 13.39 3.40
CA LYS A 48 32.34 14.82 3.26
C LYS A 48 33.82 15.10 2.98
N SER A 49 34.73 14.30 3.53
CA SER A 49 36.17 14.57 3.47
C SER A 49 36.85 13.89 2.29
N MET A 50 36.37 12.71 1.87
CA MET A 50 37.02 11.88 0.84
C MET A 50 36.34 11.95 -0.52
N LEU A 51 35.08 12.42 -0.61
CA LEU A 51 34.40 12.48 -1.90
C LEU A 51 35.07 13.50 -2.85
N PRO A 52 35.39 13.11 -4.09
CA PRO A 52 35.77 14.06 -5.13
C PRO A 52 34.68 15.13 -5.31
N TYR A 53 35.05 16.36 -5.66
CA TYR A 53 34.09 17.47 -5.86
C TYR A 53 32.93 17.14 -6.83
N ALA A 54 33.12 16.16 -7.71
CA ALA A 54 32.12 15.72 -8.69
C ALA A 54 31.20 14.58 -8.19
N ALA A 55 31.51 13.92 -7.08
CA ALA A 55 30.73 12.78 -6.60
C ALA A 55 29.36 13.21 -6.02
N CYS A 56 28.39 12.31 -6.09
CA CYS A 56 27.03 12.52 -5.61
C CYS A 56 26.78 11.73 -4.32
N GLU A 57 26.11 12.35 -3.34
CA GLU A 57 25.69 11.70 -2.09
C GLU A 57 24.18 11.89 -1.90
N TYR A 58 23.46 10.79 -1.70
CA TYR A 58 22.04 10.77 -1.39
C TYR A 58 21.80 10.01 -0.10
N TRP A 59 21.09 10.61 0.86
CA TRP A 59 20.96 10.08 2.22
C TRP A 59 19.50 9.93 2.62
N TYR A 60 19.14 8.76 3.14
CA TYR A 60 17.86 8.51 3.78
C TYR A 60 18.07 7.94 5.18
N THR A 61 17.33 8.44 6.18
CA THR A 61 17.40 7.94 7.57
C THR A 61 16.04 7.38 7.98
N CYS A 62 15.98 6.09 8.31
CA CYS A 62 14.79 5.44 8.82
C CYS A 62 14.50 5.89 10.26
N LEU A 63 13.26 6.31 10.54
CA LEU A 63 12.85 6.81 11.86
C LEU A 63 11.77 5.93 12.54
N GLY A 64 11.64 4.67 12.10
CA GLY A 64 10.58 3.77 12.58
C GLY A 64 9.24 4.00 11.87
N GLU A 65 9.25 4.61 10.68
CA GLU A 65 8.05 4.73 9.85
C GLU A 65 7.61 3.35 9.33
N PRO A 66 6.32 3.17 8.98
CA PRO A 66 5.86 1.92 8.36
C PRO A 66 6.72 1.55 7.15
N ALA A 67 7.03 0.27 6.97
CA ALA A 67 7.95 -0.21 5.93
C ALA A 67 7.59 0.28 4.52
N SER A 68 6.31 0.43 4.20
CA SER A 68 5.85 0.98 2.93
C SER A 68 6.27 2.44 2.70
N MET A 69 6.25 3.29 3.74
CA MET A 69 6.74 4.67 3.63
C MET A 69 8.25 4.73 3.52
N THR A 70 8.94 3.92 4.35
CA THR A 70 10.39 3.77 4.30
C THR A 70 10.84 3.35 2.90
N TRP A 71 10.13 2.41 2.29
CA TRP A 71 10.40 1.96 0.93
C TRP A 71 10.23 3.05 -0.12
N VAL A 72 9.15 3.84 -0.05
CA VAL A 72 8.96 4.97 -0.97
C VAL A 72 10.10 5.97 -0.85
N GLY A 73 10.53 6.26 0.38
CA GLY A 73 11.65 7.15 0.65
C GLY A 73 12.98 6.63 0.12
N VAL A 74 13.27 5.34 0.32
CA VAL A 74 14.46 4.67 -0.22
C VAL A 74 14.42 4.66 -1.75
N SER A 75 13.27 4.33 -2.35
CA SER A 75 13.08 4.31 -3.81
C SER A 75 13.25 5.70 -4.42
N GLU A 76 12.83 6.76 -3.73
CA GLU A 76 13.02 8.15 -4.16
C GLU A 76 14.50 8.53 -4.26
N LEU A 77 15.40 7.94 -3.45
CA LEU A 77 16.84 8.23 -3.59
C LEU A 77 17.36 7.94 -4.99
N PHE A 78 16.84 6.88 -5.62
CA PHE A 78 17.23 6.47 -6.97
C PHE A 78 16.73 7.44 -8.06
N SER A 79 15.78 8.33 -7.77
CA SER A 79 15.27 9.30 -8.77
C SER A 79 16.34 10.31 -9.15
N ASN A 80 17.29 10.55 -8.25
CA ASN A 80 18.46 11.38 -8.50
C ASN A 80 19.45 10.77 -9.49
N ILE A 81 19.37 9.46 -9.75
CA ILE A 81 20.20 8.73 -10.72
C ILE A 81 19.38 8.45 -11.98
N ASN A 82 18.23 7.79 -11.81
CA ASN A 82 17.35 7.39 -12.90
C ASN A 82 15.89 7.38 -12.41
N VAL A 83 15.11 8.37 -12.86
CA VAL A 83 13.69 8.53 -12.52
C VAL A 83 12.88 7.28 -12.85
N LYS A 84 13.17 6.60 -13.96
CA LYS A 84 12.45 5.39 -14.37
C LYS A 84 12.67 4.23 -13.39
N VAL A 85 13.92 4.05 -12.94
CA VAL A 85 14.26 3.03 -11.94
C VAL A 85 13.58 3.34 -10.61
N ALA A 86 13.57 4.60 -10.19
CA ALA A 86 12.89 5.02 -8.98
C ALA A 86 11.38 4.74 -9.03
N ASP A 87 10.74 5.02 -10.16
CA ASP A 87 9.32 4.72 -10.36
C ASP A 87 9.05 3.22 -10.40
N GLU A 88 9.89 2.42 -11.05
CA GLU A 88 9.80 0.96 -11.05
C GLU A 88 9.96 0.38 -9.64
N LEU A 89 10.92 0.87 -8.85
CA LEU A 89 11.09 0.48 -7.44
C LEU A 89 9.89 0.89 -6.57
N LYS A 90 9.35 2.10 -6.75
CA LYS A 90 8.11 2.53 -6.05
C LYS A 90 6.92 1.65 -6.41
N ASN A 91 6.80 1.27 -7.69
CA ASN A 91 5.71 0.43 -8.19
C ASN A 91 5.76 -1.01 -7.65
N LEU A 92 6.96 -1.53 -7.35
CA LEU A 92 7.09 -2.80 -6.62
C LEU A 92 6.48 -2.77 -5.22
N LYS A 93 6.28 -1.57 -4.63
CA LYS A 93 5.97 -1.37 -3.20
C LYS A 93 7.03 -2.05 -2.32
N MET A 94 6.79 -2.08 -1.01
CA MET A 94 7.72 -2.75 -0.09
C MET A 94 7.91 -4.21 -0.55
N PRO A 95 9.14 -4.62 -0.90
CA PRO A 95 9.36 -5.94 -1.45
C PRO A 95 9.04 -7.04 -0.42
N THR A 96 8.64 -8.19 -0.92
CA THR A 96 8.43 -9.44 -0.18
C THR A 96 9.43 -10.48 -0.68
N VAL A 97 9.46 -11.66 -0.05
CA VAL A 97 10.31 -12.78 -0.50
C VAL A 97 10.08 -13.09 -1.99
N ASP A 98 8.84 -12.97 -2.45
CA ASP A 98 8.43 -13.26 -3.83
C ASP A 98 8.65 -12.11 -4.81
N THR A 99 8.94 -10.88 -4.35
CA THR A 99 9.14 -9.74 -5.25
C THR A 99 10.56 -9.18 -5.23
N VAL A 100 11.36 -9.51 -4.22
CA VAL A 100 12.72 -9.01 -4.05
C VAL A 100 13.62 -9.34 -5.25
N PHE A 101 13.41 -10.47 -5.94
CA PHE A 101 14.24 -10.86 -7.09
C PHE A 101 14.03 -9.97 -8.33
N TYR A 102 12.86 -9.32 -8.49
CA TYR A 102 12.63 -8.40 -9.60
C TYR A 102 13.47 -7.12 -9.46
N MET A 103 13.83 -6.74 -8.23
CA MET A 103 14.65 -5.57 -7.99
C MET A 103 16.02 -5.69 -8.67
N THR A 104 16.61 -6.88 -8.75
CA THR A 104 17.91 -7.07 -9.42
C THR A 104 17.84 -6.62 -10.89
N ALA A 105 16.75 -6.95 -11.59
CA ALA A 105 16.58 -6.56 -12.99
C ALA A 105 16.36 -5.05 -13.13
N ILE A 106 15.65 -4.43 -12.19
CA ILE A 106 15.40 -2.98 -12.15
C ILE A 106 16.69 -2.21 -11.85
N LEU A 107 17.45 -2.64 -10.84
CA LEU A 107 18.69 -1.99 -10.41
C LEU A 107 19.79 -2.08 -11.47
N ARG A 108 19.82 -3.13 -12.30
CA ARG A 108 20.75 -3.24 -13.45
C ARG A 108 20.55 -2.19 -14.53
N ASN A 109 19.43 -1.47 -14.52
CA ASN A 109 19.19 -0.34 -15.42
C ASN A 109 19.80 0.98 -14.90
N LEU A 110 20.42 0.96 -13.73
CA LEU A 110 21.17 2.11 -13.21
C LEU A 110 22.45 2.31 -14.03
N ASN A 111 22.76 3.58 -14.30
CA ASN A 111 23.98 3.98 -14.98
C ASN A 111 24.42 5.34 -14.45
N CYS A 112 25.36 5.32 -13.52
CA CYS A 112 25.91 6.47 -12.84
C CYS A 112 27.02 7.10 -13.70
N GLN A 113 26.85 8.36 -14.07
CA GLN A 113 27.88 9.09 -14.80
C GLN A 113 29.11 9.40 -13.92
N LYS A 114 28.86 9.58 -12.62
CA LYS A 114 29.84 9.97 -11.60
C LYS A 114 29.75 9.01 -10.42
N GLU A 115 30.81 8.96 -9.63
CA GLU A 115 30.82 8.28 -8.33
C GLU A 115 29.62 8.71 -7.49
N THR A 116 28.78 7.77 -7.10
CA THR A 116 27.49 8.03 -6.46
C THR A 116 27.31 7.13 -5.24
N TYR A 117 26.99 7.74 -4.12
CA TYR A 117 26.81 7.08 -2.83
C TYR A 117 25.36 7.23 -2.37
N ILE A 118 24.70 6.10 -2.12
CA ILE A 118 23.36 6.06 -1.52
C ILE A 118 23.50 5.53 -0.10
N VAL A 119 23.08 6.31 0.89
CA VAL A 119 23.15 5.93 2.30
C VAL A 119 21.76 5.68 2.86
N ILE A 120 21.57 4.50 3.43
CA ILE A 120 20.37 4.09 4.16
C ILE A 120 20.76 3.94 5.63
N ASP A 121 20.39 4.94 6.42
CA ASP A 121 20.76 5.08 7.83
C ASP A 121 19.65 4.58 8.76
N ASN A 122 20.03 3.90 9.84
CA ASN A 122 19.14 3.14 10.72
C ASN A 122 18.34 2.02 10.01
N GLY A 123 19.01 1.22 9.17
CA GLY A 123 18.40 0.13 8.41
C GLY A 123 17.59 -0.87 9.25
N GLN A 124 17.94 -1.07 10.52
CA GLN A 124 17.18 -1.92 11.46
C GLN A 124 15.73 -1.46 11.71
N LEU A 125 15.42 -0.19 11.41
CA LEU A 125 14.07 0.36 11.54
C LEU A 125 13.22 0.18 10.27
N ILE A 126 13.77 -0.45 9.24
CA ILE A 126 12.99 -0.94 8.10
C ILE A 126 12.24 -2.18 8.59
N ASN A 127 11.04 -1.97 9.16
CA ASN A 127 10.22 -3.01 9.78
C ASN A 127 9.69 -4.03 8.76
N CYS A 128 10.55 -4.92 8.26
CA CYS A 128 10.23 -5.90 7.23
C CYS A 128 10.91 -7.26 7.46
N ASP A 129 10.24 -8.30 6.99
CA ASP A 129 10.66 -9.69 7.20
C ASP A 129 11.78 -10.15 6.25
N ILE A 130 12.27 -9.28 5.36
CA ILE A 130 13.21 -9.62 4.28
C ILE A 130 14.47 -8.75 4.25
N SER A 131 14.89 -8.24 5.42
CA SER A 131 15.97 -7.24 5.50
C SER A 131 17.29 -7.73 4.87
N HIS A 132 17.62 -9.02 5.02
CA HIS A 132 18.84 -9.59 4.45
C HIS A 132 18.76 -9.81 2.93
N GLU A 133 17.64 -10.33 2.44
CA GLU A 133 17.37 -10.50 1.01
C GLU A 133 17.41 -9.16 0.29
N LEU A 134 16.86 -8.13 0.93
CA LEU A 134 16.85 -6.76 0.43
C LEU A 134 18.27 -6.22 0.26
N ILE A 135 19.11 -6.35 1.30
CA ILE A 135 20.52 -5.95 1.26
C ILE A 135 21.27 -6.71 0.15
N ASN A 136 21.04 -8.02 0.05
CA ASN A 136 21.66 -8.85 -0.98
C ASN A 136 21.31 -8.37 -2.39
N VAL A 137 20.04 -8.06 -2.67
CA VAL A 137 19.66 -7.60 -4.00
C VAL A 137 20.19 -6.20 -4.31
N PHE A 138 20.26 -5.30 -3.32
CA PHE A 138 20.92 -4.00 -3.52
C PHE A 138 22.38 -4.13 -3.92
N SER A 139 23.11 -5.16 -3.43
CA SER A 139 24.50 -5.40 -3.83
C SER A 139 24.67 -5.82 -5.30
N MET A 140 23.59 -6.19 -6.00
CA MET A 140 23.63 -6.77 -7.35
C MET A 140 23.30 -5.76 -8.46
N HIS A 141 23.38 -4.46 -8.20
CA HIS A 141 23.07 -3.39 -9.17
C HIS A 141 24.03 -3.39 -10.39
N GLY A 142 25.30 -3.80 -10.19
CA GLY A 142 26.27 -4.02 -11.27
C GLY A 142 26.93 -2.77 -11.85
N ASP A 143 26.68 -1.58 -11.30
CA ASP A 143 27.30 -0.33 -11.73
C ASP A 143 28.59 -0.07 -10.94
N PRO A 144 29.76 0.06 -11.58
CA PRO A 144 31.04 0.20 -10.88
C PRO A 144 31.22 1.54 -10.14
N LYS A 145 30.34 2.53 -10.38
CA LYS A 145 30.40 3.87 -9.76
C LYS A 145 29.29 4.11 -8.74
N LEU A 146 28.51 3.07 -8.41
CA LEU A 146 27.43 3.15 -7.45
C LEU A 146 27.80 2.37 -6.19
N HIS A 147 27.78 3.05 -5.05
CA HIS A 147 28.07 2.48 -3.74
C HIS A 147 26.88 2.67 -2.81
N ILE A 148 26.29 1.57 -2.35
CA ILE A 148 25.17 1.61 -1.40
C ILE A 148 25.70 1.33 0.01
N ILE A 149 25.40 2.20 0.97
CA ILE A 149 25.85 2.06 2.36
C ILE A 149 24.64 1.86 3.27
N PHE A 150 24.57 0.69 3.93
CA PHE A 150 23.59 0.41 4.97
C PHE A 150 24.21 0.64 6.34
N ILE A 151 23.69 1.62 7.09
CA ILE A 151 24.07 1.83 8.50
C ILE A 151 23.01 1.19 9.38
N THR A 152 23.37 0.14 10.11
CA THR A 152 22.41 -0.65 10.87
C THR A 152 22.94 -1.07 12.24
N GLN A 153 22.02 -1.48 13.11
CA GLN A 153 22.33 -2.32 14.27
C GLN A 153 22.23 -3.79 13.87
N GLN A 154 22.54 -4.69 14.81
CA GLN A 154 22.43 -6.13 14.60
C GLN A 154 21.02 -6.50 14.12
N LEU A 155 20.94 -7.14 12.96
CA LEU A 155 19.69 -7.64 12.38
C LEU A 155 19.39 -9.03 12.95
N ASP A 156 18.11 -9.30 13.25
CA ASP A 156 17.69 -10.52 13.95
C ASP A 156 17.98 -11.76 13.06
N SER A 157 18.89 -12.63 13.50
CA SER A 157 19.50 -13.73 12.72
C SER A 157 18.56 -14.91 12.43
N ARG A 158 17.24 -14.73 12.57
CA ARG A 158 16.25 -15.81 12.46
C ARG A 158 15.79 -16.02 11.03
N LYS A 159 16.72 -16.48 10.16
CA LYS A 159 16.55 -17.44 9.06
C LYS A 159 17.66 -17.25 8.03
N LEU A 160 18.35 -18.36 7.75
CA LEU A 160 19.27 -18.64 6.64
C LEU A 160 20.75 -18.24 6.77
N LEU A 161 21.54 -19.11 6.13
CA LEU A 161 22.98 -19.27 6.15
C LEU A 161 23.71 -17.98 5.75
N SER A 162 24.85 -17.71 6.40
CA SER A 162 25.83 -16.71 5.95
C SER A 162 26.38 -17.10 4.57
N ILE A 163 25.64 -16.76 3.52
CA ILE A 163 26.18 -16.81 2.16
C ILE A 163 27.12 -15.61 2.07
N HIS A 164 28.43 -15.88 2.07
CA HIS A 164 29.42 -14.88 1.68
C HIS A 164 29.04 -14.34 0.31
N ASN A 165 28.72 -13.05 0.25
CA ASN A 165 28.45 -12.32 -0.97
C ASN A 165 29.64 -11.40 -1.21
N ASP A 166 30.46 -11.70 -2.21
CA ASP A 166 31.70 -10.97 -2.51
C ASP A 166 31.44 -9.49 -2.91
N ASN A 167 30.19 -9.12 -3.21
CA ASN A 167 29.79 -7.74 -3.49
C ASN A 167 29.48 -6.92 -2.23
N ILE A 168 29.49 -7.55 -1.05
CA ILE A 168 29.14 -6.92 0.22
C ILE A 168 30.38 -6.86 1.11
N TYR A 169 30.75 -5.65 1.48
CA TYR A 169 31.76 -5.40 2.49
C TYR A 169 31.10 -5.04 3.82
N THR A 170 31.63 -5.53 4.93
CA THR A 170 31.08 -5.29 6.27
C THR A 170 32.10 -4.61 7.15
N ILE A 171 31.73 -3.47 7.74
CA ILE A 171 32.45 -2.81 8.82
C ILE A 171 31.75 -3.20 10.12
N GLU A 172 32.46 -3.93 10.97
CA GLU A 172 31.89 -4.54 12.16
C GLU A 172 32.08 -3.66 13.41
N THR A 173 31.41 -4.04 14.50
CA THR A 173 31.53 -3.37 15.80
C THR A 173 32.99 -3.24 16.24
N SER A 174 33.79 -4.27 15.97
CA SER A 174 35.19 -4.34 16.39
C SER A 174 36.01 -3.16 15.85
N ASP A 175 35.70 -2.67 14.64
CA ASP A 175 36.41 -1.58 13.97
C ASP A 175 36.20 -0.21 14.61
N PHE A 176 35.06 -0.02 15.26
CA PHE A 176 34.65 1.25 15.88
C PHE A 176 35.28 1.50 17.25
N PHE A 177 35.88 0.48 17.88
CA PHE A 177 36.53 0.69 19.17
C PHE A 177 37.78 1.56 19.04
N PHE A 178 37.97 2.45 20.02
CA PHE A 178 39.17 3.25 20.16
C PHE A 178 40.20 2.47 20.97
N ASP A 179 41.41 2.39 20.46
CA ASP A 179 42.57 1.98 21.24
C ASP A 179 43.07 3.13 22.12
N LYS A 180 44.03 2.85 23.01
CA LYS A 180 44.58 3.87 23.94
C LYS A 180 45.17 5.07 23.20
N GLU A 181 45.87 4.83 22.09
CA GLU A 181 46.41 5.89 21.23
C GLU A 181 45.30 6.74 20.61
N GLY A 182 44.21 6.11 20.17
CA GLY A 182 43.03 6.79 19.65
C GLY A 182 42.28 7.60 20.69
N ILE A 183 42.16 7.08 21.91
CA ILE A 183 41.61 7.81 23.05
C ILE A 183 42.48 9.05 23.33
N SER A 184 43.80 8.88 23.47
CA SER A 184 44.75 9.98 23.68
C SER A 184 44.62 11.05 22.59
N SER A 185 44.59 10.63 21.32
CA SER A 185 44.45 11.53 20.17
C SER A 185 43.13 12.30 20.19
N LEU A 186 42.03 11.65 20.57
CA LEU A 186 40.73 12.30 20.72
C LEU A 186 40.74 13.36 21.83
N PHE A 187 41.34 13.05 22.98
CA PHE A 187 41.49 14.02 24.08
C PHE A 187 42.37 15.21 23.70
N HIS A 188 43.47 14.97 22.98
CA HIS A 188 44.32 16.04 22.47
C HIS A 188 43.59 17.00 21.52
N MET A 189 42.63 16.53 20.72
CA MET A 189 41.80 17.42 19.88
C MET A 189 40.88 18.34 20.68
N GLU A 190 40.56 17.94 21.90
CA GLU A 190 39.71 18.67 22.84
C GLU A 190 40.56 19.51 23.82
N ASP A 191 41.85 19.69 23.52
CA ASP A 191 42.86 20.40 24.32
C ASP A 191 43.07 19.79 25.72
N LEU A 192 42.94 18.46 25.85
CA LEU A 192 43.14 17.70 27.08
C LEU A 192 44.34 16.74 26.94
N CYS A 193 45.17 16.66 27.98
CA CYS A 193 46.36 15.79 28.04
C CYS A 193 46.36 15.01 29.35
N PHE A 194 46.63 13.70 29.29
CA PHE A 194 46.55 12.79 30.44
C PHE A 194 47.77 11.89 30.55
N THR A 195 47.99 11.37 31.75
CA THR A 195 49.02 10.35 32.01
C THR A 195 48.62 8.99 31.45
N GLU A 196 49.60 8.10 31.25
CA GLU A 196 49.36 6.70 30.85
C GLU A 196 48.42 5.97 31.80
N ASP A 197 48.54 6.21 33.11
CA ASP A 197 47.70 5.57 34.13
C ASP A 197 46.23 6.02 34.01
N GLU A 198 45.97 7.32 33.81
CA GLU A 198 44.62 7.84 33.58
C GLU A 198 44.02 7.31 32.27
N LEU A 199 44.81 7.25 31.19
CA LEU A 199 44.36 6.67 29.92
C LEU A 199 44.04 5.18 30.05
N ASN A 200 44.79 4.44 30.87
CA ASN A 200 44.51 3.04 31.18
C ASN A 200 43.18 2.88 31.91
N GLU A 201 42.91 3.69 32.94
CA GLU A 201 41.65 3.64 33.69
C GLU A 201 40.44 4.05 32.82
N ILE A 202 40.59 5.05 31.95
CA ILE A 202 39.56 5.43 30.97
C ILE A 202 39.31 4.29 29.99
N TYR A 203 40.37 3.67 29.45
CA TYR A 203 40.21 2.55 28.53
C TYR A 203 39.53 1.36 29.21
N THR A 204 39.92 1.00 30.43
CA THR A 204 39.29 -0.11 31.18
C THR A 204 37.81 0.16 31.48
N SER A 205 37.44 1.42 31.76
CA SER A 205 36.05 1.78 32.09
C SER A 205 35.15 1.97 30.87
N THR A 206 35.71 2.32 29.71
CA THR A 206 34.95 2.60 28.48
C THR A 206 35.07 1.51 27.42
N GLU A 207 36.07 0.62 27.55
CA GLU A 207 36.47 -0.39 26.55
C GLU A 207 36.70 0.16 25.14
N GLY A 208 36.96 1.47 25.01
CA GLY A 208 37.10 2.13 23.72
C GLY A 208 35.78 2.54 23.05
N TRP A 209 34.65 2.44 23.76
CA TRP A 209 33.34 2.83 23.22
C TRP A 209 33.16 4.35 23.20
N ILE A 210 33.01 4.93 22.00
CA ILE A 210 33.01 6.38 21.80
C ILE A 210 31.94 7.13 22.59
N SER A 211 30.75 6.55 22.81
CA SER A 211 29.72 7.23 23.62
C SER A 211 30.12 7.34 25.09
N ALA A 212 30.70 6.27 25.68
CA ALA A 212 31.21 6.33 27.03
C ALA A 212 32.39 7.29 27.14
N ILE A 213 33.32 7.28 26.16
CA ILE A 213 34.43 8.24 26.11
C ILE A 213 33.92 9.68 26.02
N ARG A 214 32.91 9.96 25.19
CA ARG A 214 32.31 11.30 25.08
C ARG A 214 31.66 11.74 26.39
N LEU A 215 30.96 10.85 27.09
CA LEU A 215 30.41 11.15 28.41
C LEU A 215 31.51 11.44 29.43
N GLN A 216 32.63 10.71 29.40
CA GLN A 216 33.81 11.00 30.24
C GLN A 216 34.44 12.37 29.92
N ILE A 217 34.59 12.72 28.63
CA ILE A 217 35.10 14.03 28.20
C ILE A 217 34.18 15.15 28.71
N ILE A 218 32.87 15.01 28.48
CA ILE A 218 31.87 15.97 28.97
C ILE A 218 31.98 16.05 30.49
N ASN A 219 32.11 14.92 31.19
CA ASN A 219 32.23 14.91 32.63
C ASN A 219 33.45 15.72 33.11
N PHE A 220 34.62 15.36 32.59
CA PHE A 220 35.91 15.91 32.93
C PHE A 220 36.01 17.42 32.68
N LYS A 221 35.50 17.92 31.54
CA LYS A 221 35.56 19.36 31.21
C LYS A 221 34.88 20.25 32.25
N GLU A 222 33.93 19.71 33.00
CA GLU A 222 33.22 20.45 34.05
C GLU A 222 33.76 20.17 35.46
N THR A 223 34.13 18.91 35.77
CA THR A 223 34.53 18.51 37.14
C THR A 223 36.03 18.42 37.36
N GLY A 224 36.82 18.30 36.30
CA GLY A 224 38.24 17.98 36.36
C GLY A 224 38.56 16.54 36.75
N SER A 225 37.57 15.62 36.77
CA SER A 225 37.76 14.22 37.18
C SER A 225 36.97 13.22 36.33
N PHE A 226 37.48 11.99 36.21
CA PHE A 226 36.80 10.87 35.54
C PHE A 226 36.02 9.97 36.51
N ILE A 227 35.16 9.10 35.95
CA ILE A 227 34.37 8.14 36.73
C ILE A 227 34.62 6.72 36.23
N TYR A 228 35.53 5.99 36.88
CA TYR A 228 36.07 4.74 36.35
C TYR A 228 35.22 3.48 36.58
N SER A 229 34.26 3.51 37.51
CA SER A 229 33.46 2.34 37.90
C SER A 229 31.96 2.52 37.63
N ALA A 230 31.60 3.41 36.69
CA ALA A 230 30.22 3.74 36.37
C ALA A 230 29.72 2.96 35.14
N GLY A 231 28.54 2.36 35.27
CA GLY A 231 27.78 1.91 34.10
C GLY A 231 27.28 3.08 33.26
N ILE A 232 26.78 2.80 32.05
CA ILE A 232 26.36 3.86 31.10
C ILE A 232 25.30 4.81 31.68
N GLU A 233 24.38 4.29 32.50
CA GLU A 233 23.35 5.12 33.15
C GLU A 233 23.96 6.17 34.08
N GLN A 234 24.97 5.80 34.88
CA GLN A 234 25.64 6.71 35.80
C GLN A 234 26.52 7.73 35.05
N LEU A 235 27.09 7.35 33.89
CA LEU A 235 27.79 8.29 33.01
C LEU A 235 26.82 9.31 32.40
N VAL A 236 25.65 8.89 31.91
CA VAL A 236 24.60 9.82 31.44
C VAL A 236 24.11 10.71 32.58
N GLU A 237 23.96 10.16 33.78
CA GLU A 237 23.50 10.91 34.95
C GLU A 237 24.44 12.06 35.32
N THR A 238 25.73 11.76 35.40
CA THR A 238 26.75 12.72 35.84
C THR A 238 27.15 13.70 34.75
N ALA A 239 27.30 13.23 33.51
CA ALA A 239 27.73 14.06 32.38
C ALA A 239 26.63 14.93 31.80
N ILE A 240 25.36 14.50 31.87
CA ILE A 240 24.22 15.21 31.27
C ILE A 240 23.21 15.59 32.34
N TRP A 241 22.55 14.60 32.96
CA TRP A 241 21.33 14.83 33.74
C TRP A 241 21.51 15.83 34.90
N ASN A 242 22.52 15.63 35.75
CA ASN A 242 22.77 16.43 36.95
C ASN A 242 23.11 17.90 36.66
N ARG A 243 23.38 18.23 35.39
CA ARG A 243 23.80 19.56 34.94
C ARG A 243 22.67 20.35 34.31
N LEU A 244 21.60 19.65 33.94
CA LEU A 244 20.40 20.28 33.41
C LEU A 244 19.69 21.02 34.54
N ASN A 245 19.23 22.23 34.25
CA ASN A 245 18.35 22.93 35.19
C ASN A 245 16.97 22.21 35.25
N PRO A 246 16.14 22.48 36.27
CA PRO A 246 14.87 21.77 36.44
C PRO A 246 13.94 21.81 35.21
N LEU A 247 13.97 22.92 34.45
CA LEU A 247 13.15 23.09 33.26
C LEU A 247 13.69 22.30 32.06
N GLU A 248 15.01 22.14 31.93
CA GLU A 248 15.64 21.28 30.91
C GLU A 248 15.44 19.79 31.23
N GLN A 249 15.50 19.40 32.51
CA GLN A 249 15.21 18.04 32.95
C GLN A 249 13.76 17.65 32.66
N ASP A 250 12.81 18.50 33.06
CA ASP A 250 11.38 18.31 32.77
C ASP A 250 11.13 18.21 31.27
N PHE A 251 11.74 19.10 30.49
CA PHE A 251 11.65 19.08 29.02
C PHE A 251 12.06 17.73 28.42
N LEU A 252 13.27 17.24 28.74
CA LEU A 252 13.79 16.01 28.15
C LEU A 252 12.98 14.79 28.55
N LEU A 253 12.49 14.73 29.80
CA LEU A 253 11.57 13.67 30.23
C LEU A 253 10.29 13.72 29.39
N LYS A 254 9.71 14.90 29.20
CA LYS A 254 8.48 15.06 28.43
C LYS A 254 8.62 14.62 26.98
N VAL A 255 9.69 15.03 26.28
CA VAL A 255 9.87 14.64 24.86
C VAL A 255 10.33 13.19 24.67
N SER A 256 10.79 12.51 25.72
CA SER A 256 11.25 11.10 25.66
C SER A 256 10.14 10.09 25.34
N VAL A 257 8.87 10.48 25.48
CA VAL A 257 7.71 9.63 25.13
C VAL A 257 7.53 9.46 23.62
N PHE A 258 8.20 10.29 22.81
CA PHE A 258 8.23 10.16 21.35
C PHE A 258 9.50 9.44 20.89
N ASP A 259 9.43 8.73 19.76
CA ASP A 259 10.62 8.23 19.07
C ASP A 259 11.34 9.35 18.28
N SER A 260 10.57 10.34 17.83
CA SER A 260 11.07 11.60 17.28
C SER A 260 10.05 12.71 17.49
N PHE A 261 10.50 13.96 17.57
CA PHE A 261 9.61 15.11 17.82
C PHE A 261 9.97 16.31 16.96
N THR A 262 8.98 17.12 16.58
CA THR A 262 9.20 18.38 15.87
C THR A 262 9.42 19.54 16.84
N ALA A 263 9.94 20.67 16.35
CA ALA A 263 10.04 21.90 17.13
C ALA A 263 8.68 22.33 17.74
N ARG A 264 7.58 22.11 17.00
CA ARG A 264 6.23 22.40 17.48
C ARG A 264 5.84 21.51 18.67
N GLN A 265 6.09 20.20 18.56
CA GLN A 265 5.82 19.29 19.67
C GLN A 265 6.67 19.63 20.89
N ALA A 266 7.94 20.02 20.70
CA ALA A 266 8.79 20.49 21.79
C ALA A 266 8.22 21.72 22.52
N ALA A 267 7.72 22.71 21.78
CA ALA A 267 7.06 23.88 22.36
C ALA A 267 5.78 23.51 23.13
N GLU A 268 4.93 22.67 22.54
CA GLU A 268 3.68 22.20 23.15
C GLU A 268 3.93 21.39 24.44
N MET A 269 4.96 20.54 24.47
CA MET A 269 5.33 19.80 25.69
C MET A 269 5.83 20.73 26.82
N LEU A 270 6.34 21.90 26.48
CA LEU A 270 6.72 22.91 27.46
C LEU A 270 5.57 23.84 27.85
N GLU A 271 4.42 23.73 27.19
CA GLU A 271 3.29 24.66 27.34
C GLU A 271 3.62 26.09 26.88
N TYR A 272 4.44 26.23 25.81
CA TYR A 272 4.76 27.52 25.16
C TYR A 272 4.31 27.54 23.69
N ASP A 273 4.09 28.74 23.14
CA ASP A 273 3.80 28.93 21.71
C ASP A 273 5.02 28.63 20.81
N VAL A 274 6.22 28.93 21.32
CA VAL A 274 7.50 28.71 20.64
C VAL A 274 8.50 28.16 21.64
N THR A 275 9.35 27.23 21.21
CA THR A 275 10.40 26.67 22.06
C THR A 275 11.33 27.81 22.53
N PRO A 276 11.59 27.96 23.85
CA PRO A 276 12.49 28.97 24.35
C PRO A 276 13.88 28.89 23.70
N ASP A 277 14.45 30.02 23.29
CA ASP A 277 15.77 30.13 22.63
C ASP A 277 16.88 29.31 23.32
N LYS A 278 16.86 29.24 24.66
CA LYS A 278 17.85 28.50 25.44
C LYS A 278 17.74 26.99 25.21
N ILE A 279 16.52 26.45 25.22
CA ILE A 279 16.24 25.03 24.96
C ILE A 279 16.51 24.73 23.49
N GLU A 280 16.07 25.59 22.60
CA GLU A 280 16.32 25.43 21.17
C GLU A 280 17.82 25.37 20.90
N ARG A 281 18.63 26.32 21.42
CA ARG A 281 20.10 26.24 21.33
C ARG A 281 20.65 24.94 21.90
N GLY A 282 20.17 24.49 23.06
CA GLY A 282 20.57 23.23 23.68
C GLY A 282 20.30 21.99 22.81
N LEU A 283 19.16 21.96 22.12
CA LEU A 283 18.83 20.91 21.14
C LEU A 283 19.82 20.90 19.96
N TRP A 284 20.22 22.09 19.49
CA TRP A 284 21.14 22.23 18.36
C TRP A 284 22.59 21.88 18.68
N THR A 285 23.01 22.06 19.95
CA THR A 285 24.39 21.85 20.42
C THR A 285 24.61 20.51 21.12
N SER A 286 23.58 19.71 21.32
CA SER A 286 23.69 18.41 22.02
C SER A 286 24.38 17.36 21.16
N ASP A 287 25.31 16.61 21.76
CA ASP A 287 25.95 15.44 21.13
C ASP A 287 25.01 14.23 21.02
N PHE A 288 23.95 14.21 21.84
CA PHE A 288 22.99 13.10 21.96
C PHE A 288 21.58 13.45 21.46
N ILE A 289 21.37 14.63 20.87
CA ILE A 289 20.11 14.99 20.21
C ILE A 289 20.44 15.54 18.83
N ARG A 290 19.76 15.01 17.81
CA ARG A 290 20.07 15.31 16.43
C ARG A 290 18.85 15.80 15.67
N TYR A 291 19.04 16.86 14.91
CA TYR A 291 18.05 17.38 13.96
C TYR A 291 18.23 16.80 12.56
N PHE A 292 17.13 16.41 11.94
CA PHE A 292 17.04 15.95 10.56
C PHE A 292 16.26 16.97 9.73
N PRO A 293 16.93 17.79 8.89
CA PRO A 293 16.30 18.85 8.11
C PRO A 293 15.16 18.37 7.20
N ASP A 294 15.36 17.23 6.54
CA ASP A 294 14.42 16.72 5.54
C ASP A 294 13.07 16.34 6.17
N LYS A 295 13.12 15.81 7.40
CA LYS A 295 11.95 15.40 8.18
C LYS A 295 11.49 16.47 9.18
N ARG A 296 12.25 17.56 9.31
CA ARG A 296 12.06 18.65 10.28
C ARG A 296 11.85 18.14 11.71
N SER A 297 12.55 17.08 12.09
CA SER A 297 12.38 16.39 13.36
C SER A 297 13.71 16.28 14.13
N PHE A 298 13.59 16.23 15.45
CA PHE A 298 14.66 15.92 16.39
C PHE A 298 14.53 14.46 16.84
N ILE A 299 15.68 13.82 17.05
CA ILE A 299 15.78 12.46 17.53
C ILE A 299 16.77 12.43 18.68
N ILE A 300 16.34 11.86 19.79
CA ILE A 300 17.21 11.60 20.94
C ILE A 300 17.95 10.30 20.67
N HIS A 301 19.27 10.35 20.82
CA HIS A 301 20.12 9.17 20.71
C HIS A 301 19.66 8.10 21.72
N SER A 302 19.63 6.83 21.33
CA SER A 302 18.99 5.78 22.14
C SER A 302 19.55 5.69 23.57
N ILE A 303 20.87 5.82 23.77
CA ILE A 303 21.49 5.85 25.12
C ILE A 303 20.81 6.87 26.04
N LEU A 304 20.61 8.10 25.55
CA LEU A 304 19.97 9.16 26.33
C LEU A 304 18.46 8.90 26.42
N LEU A 305 17.82 8.43 25.34
CA LEU A 305 16.39 8.14 25.32
C LEU A 305 16.01 7.02 26.29
N ASP A 306 16.80 5.95 26.34
CA ASP A 306 16.60 4.79 27.22
C ASP A 306 16.76 5.20 28.69
N TYR A 307 17.79 6.00 29.00
CA TYR A 307 17.96 6.59 30.33
C TYR A 307 16.77 7.49 30.72
N LEU A 308 16.32 8.37 29.82
CA LEU A 308 15.18 9.25 30.06
C LEU A 308 13.88 8.47 30.23
N ARG A 309 13.64 7.43 29.41
CA ARG A 309 12.47 6.56 29.52
C ARG A 309 12.49 5.73 30.80
N ASN A 310 13.64 5.21 31.20
CA ASN A 310 13.80 4.52 32.48
C ASN A 310 13.41 5.45 33.64
N ARG A 311 13.94 6.67 33.67
CA ARG A 311 13.54 7.68 34.67
C ARG A 311 12.07 8.06 34.59
N PHE A 312 11.54 8.25 33.39
CA PHE A 312 10.14 8.62 33.18
C PHE A 312 9.20 7.56 33.74
N TYR A 313 9.40 6.28 33.39
CA TYR A 313 8.50 5.20 33.79
C TYR A 313 8.71 4.68 35.21
N HIS A 314 9.95 4.74 35.74
CA HIS A 314 10.28 4.14 37.04
C HIS A 314 10.54 5.14 38.16
N SER A 315 10.86 6.41 37.85
CA SER A 315 11.21 7.41 38.88
C SER A 315 10.19 8.53 39.02
N GLN A 316 9.29 8.75 38.05
CA GLN A 316 8.25 9.76 38.14
C GLN A 316 6.95 9.20 38.71
N THR A 317 6.15 10.06 39.32
CA THR A 317 4.82 9.68 39.82
C THR A 317 3.89 9.32 38.66
N GLU A 318 2.94 8.42 38.92
CA GLU A 318 1.91 8.05 37.94
C GLU A 318 1.13 9.28 37.44
N GLU A 319 0.85 10.24 38.32
CA GLU A 319 0.20 11.51 37.97
C GLU A 319 1.01 12.32 36.93
N TYR A 320 2.33 12.44 37.14
CA TYR A 320 3.21 13.12 36.19
C TYR A 320 3.27 12.36 34.85
N GLN A 321 3.46 11.04 34.90
CA GLN A 321 3.50 10.21 33.69
C GLN A 321 2.21 10.36 32.87
N ASN A 322 1.05 10.30 33.54
CA ASN A 322 -0.25 10.46 32.90
C ASN A 322 -0.42 11.86 32.30
N LYS A 323 0.00 12.92 33.00
CA LYS A 323 -0.02 14.29 32.45
C LYS A 323 0.80 14.39 31.17
N VAL A 324 2.03 13.87 31.18
CA VAL A 324 2.94 13.95 30.02
C VAL A 324 2.41 13.15 28.83
N ILE A 325 1.94 11.92 29.07
CA ILE A 325 1.37 11.07 28.01
C ILE A 325 0.11 11.74 27.40
N HIS A 326 -0.75 12.33 28.24
CA HIS A 326 -1.90 13.08 27.75
C HIS A 326 -1.48 14.29 26.90
N MET A 327 -0.49 15.07 27.34
CA MET A 327 0.06 16.19 26.56
C MET A 327 0.62 15.73 25.20
N ALA A 328 1.28 14.58 25.15
CA ALA A 328 1.76 14.00 23.91
C ALA A 328 0.61 13.66 22.95
N GLY A 329 -0.49 13.11 23.46
CA GLY A 329 -1.73 12.90 22.70
C GLY A 329 -2.30 14.19 22.12
N VAL A 330 -2.41 15.25 22.93
CA VAL A 330 -2.87 16.58 22.49
C VAL A 330 -1.98 17.13 21.38
N SER A 331 -0.67 17.00 21.53
CA SER A 331 0.31 17.45 20.55
C SER A 331 0.17 16.70 19.21
N CYS A 332 0.01 15.38 19.25
CA CYS A 332 -0.27 14.58 18.05
C CYS A 332 -1.60 14.96 17.38
N ALA A 333 -2.64 15.25 18.17
CA ALA A 333 -3.93 15.70 17.66
C ALA A 333 -3.82 17.05 16.93
N ALA A 334 -3.05 18.00 17.47
CA ALA A 334 -2.80 19.29 16.83
C ALA A 334 -2.08 19.16 15.46
N MET A 335 -1.31 18.09 15.28
CA MET A 335 -0.67 17.74 14.01
C MET A 335 -1.53 16.85 13.09
N LYS A 336 -2.81 16.64 13.41
CA LYS A 336 -3.75 15.76 12.68
C LYS A 336 -3.33 14.29 12.63
N ARG A 337 -2.50 13.84 13.57
CA ARG A 337 -2.11 12.42 13.72
C ARG A 337 -3.02 11.74 14.74
N TYR A 338 -4.32 11.65 14.43
CA TYR A 338 -5.35 11.21 15.38
C TYR A 338 -5.20 9.75 15.84
N CYS A 339 -4.78 8.80 14.98
CA CYS A 339 -4.50 7.43 15.42
C CYS A 339 -3.40 7.39 16.50
N LEU A 340 -2.29 8.11 16.28
CA LEU A 340 -1.20 8.20 17.24
C LEU A 340 -1.62 8.95 18.52
N ALA A 341 -2.43 10.00 18.38
CA ALA A 341 -3.02 10.70 19.53
C ALA A 341 -3.88 9.75 20.38
N ALA A 342 -4.71 8.92 19.73
CA ALA A 342 -5.53 7.93 20.40
C ALA A 342 -4.70 6.86 21.13
N GLU A 343 -3.55 6.44 20.59
CA GLU A 343 -2.60 5.57 21.29
C GLU A 343 -2.07 6.18 22.58
N PHE A 344 -1.70 7.46 22.57
CA PHE A 344 -1.28 8.15 23.79
C PHE A 344 -2.41 8.29 24.80
N PHE A 345 -3.60 8.75 24.39
CA PHE A 345 -4.74 8.87 25.30
C PHE A 345 -5.19 7.51 25.87
N TYR A 346 -5.08 6.44 25.08
CA TYR A 346 -5.41 5.09 25.53
C TYR A 346 -4.49 4.59 26.65
N LYS A 347 -3.18 4.91 26.60
CA LYS A 347 -2.22 4.58 27.67
C LYS A 347 -2.63 5.13 29.04
N VAL A 348 -3.29 6.29 29.07
CA VAL A 348 -3.79 6.94 30.30
C VAL A 348 -5.28 6.71 30.54
N LYS A 349 -5.91 5.86 29.72
CA LYS A 349 -7.36 5.54 29.75
C LYS A 349 -8.27 6.77 29.64
N ASP A 350 -7.80 7.82 28.96
CA ASP A 350 -8.60 9.02 28.69
C ASP A 350 -9.47 8.81 27.44
N PHE A 351 -10.57 8.09 27.64
CA PHE A 351 -11.51 7.79 26.56
C PHE A 351 -12.29 9.02 26.08
N ASP A 352 -12.51 10.02 26.95
CA ASP A 352 -13.16 11.27 26.57
C ASP A 352 -12.28 12.03 25.54
N ALA A 353 -10.96 12.09 25.75
CA ALA A 353 -10.02 12.67 24.79
C ALA A 353 -9.99 11.90 23.45
N ILE A 354 -9.98 10.56 23.48
CA ILE A 354 -10.02 9.73 22.26
C ILE A 354 -11.30 10.01 21.46
N LEU A 355 -12.46 10.01 22.12
CA LEU A 355 -13.75 10.17 21.47
C LEU A 355 -14.01 11.61 20.99
N SER A 356 -13.28 12.57 21.56
CA SER A 356 -13.28 13.99 21.14
C SER A 356 -12.40 14.27 19.92
N LEU A 357 -11.55 13.31 19.50
CA LEU A 357 -10.75 13.46 18.29
C LEU A 357 -11.65 13.56 17.05
N PRO A 358 -11.35 14.46 16.10
CA PRO A 358 -12.18 14.70 14.93
C PRO A 358 -11.93 13.62 13.85
N PHE A 359 -12.21 12.37 14.19
CA PHE A 359 -12.18 11.26 13.24
C PHE A 359 -13.27 11.47 12.17
N THR A 360 -12.85 11.52 10.92
CA THR A 360 -13.76 11.53 9.77
C THR A 360 -13.69 10.20 9.03
N ARG A 361 -14.69 9.93 8.19
CA ARG A 361 -14.69 8.70 7.37
C ARG A 361 -13.46 8.65 6.46
N ARG A 362 -13.15 9.78 5.81
CA ARG A 362 -11.99 9.98 4.95
C ARG A 362 -10.66 9.75 5.68
N TYR A 363 -10.52 10.26 6.90
CA TYR A 363 -9.31 10.02 7.68
C TYR A 363 -9.10 8.52 7.93
N LEU A 364 -10.16 7.80 8.32
CA LEU A 364 -10.08 6.34 8.52
C LEU A 364 -9.77 5.58 7.23
N ASP A 365 -10.26 6.03 6.07
CA ASP A 365 -9.88 5.50 4.76
C ASP A 365 -8.38 5.63 4.49
N GLU A 366 -7.82 6.83 4.65
CA GLU A 366 -6.40 7.12 4.44
C GLU A 366 -5.48 6.35 5.41
N GLN A 367 -6.02 5.96 6.56
CA GLN A 367 -5.31 5.18 7.57
C GLN A 367 -5.61 3.68 7.53
N LYS A 368 -6.51 3.16 6.67
CA LYS A 368 -6.90 1.73 6.69
C LYS A 368 -5.70 0.77 6.64
N GLU A 369 -4.70 1.08 5.80
CA GLU A 369 -3.50 0.25 5.65
C GLU A 369 -2.44 0.50 6.74
N LYS A 370 -2.58 1.58 7.53
CA LYS A 370 -1.59 2.06 8.52
C LYS A 370 -2.03 1.85 9.97
N CYS A 371 -3.32 1.96 10.23
CA CYS A 371 -3.92 1.80 11.54
C CYS A 371 -4.38 0.35 11.68
N GLU A 372 -3.86 -0.35 12.69
CA GLU A 372 -4.30 -1.70 12.97
C GLU A 372 -5.76 -1.67 13.41
N GLY A 373 -6.66 -2.25 12.60
CA GLY A 373 -8.08 -2.35 12.97
C GLY A 373 -8.32 -3.00 14.34
N LYS A 374 -7.37 -3.83 14.81
CA LYS A 374 -7.34 -4.41 16.15
C LYS A 374 -7.23 -3.35 17.26
N PHE A 375 -6.38 -2.33 17.08
CA PHE A 375 -6.19 -1.27 18.07
C PHE A 375 -7.49 -0.45 18.27
N LEU A 376 -8.17 -0.11 17.17
CA LEU A 376 -9.46 0.58 17.24
C LEU A 376 -10.54 -0.28 17.90
N GLU A 377 -10.62 -1.58 17.57
CA GLU A 377 -11.55 -2.50 18.21
C GLU A 377 -11.30 -2.61 19.72
N GLU A 378 -10.04 -2.62 20.14
CA GLU A 378 -9.65 -2.67 21.55
C GLU A 378 -10.13 -1.42 22.33
N ILE A 379 -9.96 -0.22 21.74
CA ILE A 379 -10.45 1.05 22.33
C ILE A 379 -11.95 0.97 22.62
N PHE A 380 -12.77 0.61 21.62
CA PHE A 380 -14.23 0.60 21.75
C PHE A 380 -14.75 -0.59 22.57
N THR A 381 -13.94 -1.63 22.73
CA THR A 381 -14.27 -2.76 23.62
C THR A 381 -14.04 -2.38 25.08
N LYS A 382 -12.94 -1.70 25.39
CA LYS A 382 -12.56 -1.33 26.77
C LYS A 382 -13.16 0.00 27.26
N CYS A 383 -13.58 0.88 26.37
CA CYS A 383 -14.23 2.13 26.74
C CYS A 383 -15.58 1.87 27.47
N PRO A 384 -15.83 2.51 28.64
CA PRO A 384 -17.11 2.40 29.33
C PRO A 384 -18.30 2.85 28.47
N GLU A 385 -19.42 2.11 28.53
CA GLU A 385 -20.60 2.40 27.71
C GLU A 385 -21.20 3.79 27.99
N ASP A 386 -21.16 4.25 29.24
CA ASP A 386 -21.64 5.59 29.59
C ASP A 386 -20.76 6.71 29.01
N THR A 387 -19.45 6.47 28.86
CA THR A 387 -18.54 7.41 28.18
C THR A 387 -18.82 7.43 26.68
N LEU A 388 -18.99 6.27 26.05
CA LEU A 388 -19.38 6.16 24.64
C LEU A 388 -20.68 6.93 24.35
N CYS A 389 -21.70 6.79 25.20
CA CYS A 389 -22.98 7.48 25.06
C CYS A 389 -22.88 9.02 25.05
N LYS A 390 -21.78 9.61 25.56
CA LYS A 390 -21.55 11.07 25.48
C LYS A 390 -21.11 11.52 24.08
N TYR A 391 -20.59 10.63 23.24
CA TYR A 391 -20.04 10.94 21.92
C TYR A 391 -20.71 10.16 20.77
N PRO A 392 -22.04 10.33 20.57
CA PRO A 392 -22.79 9.56 19.58
C PRO A 392 -22.37 9.79 18.13
N LEU A 393 -21.86 10.99 17.79
CA LEU A 393 -21.34 11.27 16.44
C LEU A 393 -20.07 10.48 16.13
N THR A 394 -19.14 10.41 17.08
CA THR A 394 -17.93 9.58 16.95
C THR A 394 -18.31 8.10 16.85
N MET A 395 -19.27 7.65 17.66
CA MET A 395 -19.81 6.29 17.53
C MET A 395 -20.41 6.00 16.15
N LEU A 396 -21.11 6.96 15.53
CA LEU A 396 -21.65 6.82 14.17
C LEU A 396 -20.53 6.62 13.13
N THR A 397 -19.46 7.42 13.19
CA THR A 397 -18.30 7.31 12.29
C THR A 397 -17.62 5.95 12.43
N PHE A 398 -17.36 5.51 13.66
CA PHE A 398 -16.74 4.20 13.91
C PHE A 398 -17.69 3.03 13.66
N GLY A 399 -19.00 3.21 13.84
CA GLY A 399 -20.01 2.23 13.47
C GLY A 399 -20.00 1.99 11.96
N HIS A 400 -19.99 3.06 11.17
CA HIS A 400 -19.86 2.95 9.71
C HIS A 400 -18.53 2.28 9.31
N TYR A 401 -17.42 2.68 9.93
CA TYR A 401 -16.13 2.06 9.64
C TYR A 401 -16.11 0.56 10.01
N ALA A 402 -16.63 0.19 11.18
CA ALA A 402 -16.75 -1.20 11.66
C ALA A 402 -17.54 -2.07 10.69
N LEU A 403 -18.65 -1.55 10.16
CA LEU A 403 -19.43 -2.22 9.12
C LEU A 403 -18.57 -2.53 7.89
N LEU A 404 -17.80 -1.55 7.40
CA LEU A 404 -17.01 -1.69 6.18
C LEU A 404 -15.79 -2.63 6.36
N ILE A 405 -15.18 -2.67 7.53
CA ILE A 405 -14.08 -3.61 7.82
C ILE A 405 -14.58 -5.01 8.25
N GLY A 406 -15.90 -5.24 8.27
CA GLY A 406 -16.51 -6.53 8.59
C GLY A 406 -16.52 -6.88 10.09
N LYS A 407 -16.41 -5.87 10.97
CA LYS A 407 -16.47 -6.03 12.43
C LYS A 407 -17.89 -5.88 12.93
N TYR A 408 -18.73 -6.86 12.59
CA TYR A 408 -20.18 -6.80 12.84
C TYR A 408 -20.56 -6.77 14.32
N ASP A 409 -19.81 -7.45 15.21
CA ASP A 409 -20.08 -7.40 16.65
C ASP A 409 -19.89 -5.99 17.22
N LEU A 410 -18.81 -5.32 16.81
CA LEU A 410 -18.54 -3.93 17.17
C LEU A 410 -19.59 -2.99 16.58
N TYR A 411 -19.94 -3.16 15.30
CA TYR A 411 -21.01 -2.41 14.66
C TYR A 411 -22.34 -2.53 15.43
N ASN A 412 -22.76 -3.75 15.76
CA ASN A 412 -23.99 -4.02 16.50
C ASN A 412 -23.96 -3.39 17.91
N LYS A 413 -22.82 -3.48 18.62
CA LYS A 413 -22.62 -2.83 19.92
C LYS A 413 -22.80 -1.31 19.80
N LEU A 414 -22.15 -0.68 18.82
CA LEU A 414 -22.23 0.76 18.61
C LEU A 414 -23.65 1.19 18.22
N CYS A 415 -24.33 0.47 17.34
CA CYS A 415 -25.72 0.74 16.98
C CYS A 415 -26.66 0.72 18.20
N ARG A 416 -26.54 -0.28 19.09
CA ARG A 416 -27.30 -0.34 20.34
C ARG A 416 -27.04 0.88 21.21
N LEU A 417 -25.77 1.26 21.38
CA LEU A 417 -25.38 2.38 22.23
C LEU A 417 -25.81 3.75 21.67
N ILE A 418 -25.76 3.92 20.35
CA ILE A 418 -26.26 5.13 19.68
C ILE A 418 -27.76 5.28 19.90
N ASP A 419 -28.52 4.20 19.80
CA ASP A 419 -29.97 4.20 20.07
C ASP A 419 -30.27 4.57 21.52
N CYS A 420 -29.53 3.98 22.48
CA CYS A 420 -29.63 4.34 23.89
C CYS A 420 -29.29 5.82 24.14
N ALA A 421 -28.23 6.34 23.52
CA ALA A 421 -27.83 7.74 23.63
C ALA A 421 -28.89 8.69 23.05
N ALA A 422 -29.51 8.32 21.93
CA ALA A 422 -30.58 9.10 21.28
C ALA A 422 -31.91 9.12 22.07
N GLN A 423 -32.07 8.24 23.06
CA GLN A 423 -33.24 8.19 23.96
C GLN A 423 -33.01 8.98 25.27
N ARG A 424 -31.77 9.25 25.66
CA ARG A 424 -31.43 10.04 26.86
C ARG A 424 -31.54 11.54 26.53
N GLU A 425 -32.74 12.12 26.67
CA GLU A 425 -33.07 13.51 26.29
C GLU A 425 -32.31 14.60 27.09
N THR A 426 -31.54 14.25 28.11
CA THR A 426 -31.00 15.22 29.09
C THR A 426 -29.69 15.92 28.67
N ASN A 427 -29.00 15.44 27.63
CA ASN A 427 -27.61 15.86 27.33
C ASN A 427 -27.42 16.61 26.01
N PHE A 428 -28.42 16.65 25.13
CA PHE A 428 -28.31 17.21 23.78
C PHE A 428 -29.49 18.11 23.46
N LYS A 429 -29.28 19.09 22.57
CA LYS A 429 -30.39 19.91 22.07
C LYS A 429 -31.29 19.07 21.16
N GLU A 430 -32.57 19.41 21.09
CA GLU A 430 -33.56 18.68 20.27
C GLU A 430 -33.12 18.52 18.80
N ALA A 431 -32.50 19.56 18.22
CA ALA A 431 -31.94 19.51 16.87
C ALA A 431 -30.78 18.51 16.72
N GLU A 432 -29.93 18.36 17.73
CA GLU A 432 -28.81 17.41 17.74
C GLU A 432 -29.32 15.97 17.90
N ILE A 433 -30.30 15.75 18.78
CA ILE A 433 -30.96 14.44 18.92
C ILE A 433 -31.60 14.02 17.60
N ARG A 434 -32.30 14.95 16.93
CA ARG A 434 -32.91 14.70 15.62
C ARG A 434 -31.86 14.31 14.57
N LYS A 435 -30.71 14.99 14.57
CA LYS A 435 -29.58 14.68 13.69
C LYS A 435 -29.01 13.29 13.99
N ILE A 436 -28.69 12.99 15.24
CA ILE A 436 -28.17 11.68 15.67
C ILE A 436 -29.14 10.55 15.27
N ARG A 437 -30.45 10.72 15.50
CA ARG A 437 -31.47 9.75 15.08
C ARG A 437 -31.49 9.55 13.57
N GLY A 438 -31.43 10.64 12.80
CA GLY A 438 -31.38 10.58 11.33
C GLY A 438 -30.16 9.80 10.83
N GLU A 439 -28.97 10.13 11.32
CA GLU A 439 -27.71 9.47 10.96
C GLU A 439 -27.66 8.01 11.43
N TYR A 440 -28.25 7.70 12.59
CA TYR A 440 -28.35 6.32 13.08
C TYR A 440 -29.25 5.46 12.18
N ILE A 441 -30.41 5.97 11.76
CA ILE A 441 -31.28 5.25 10.83
C ILE A 441 -30.59 5.06 9.48
N LEU A 442 -29.84 6.07 9.02
CA LEU A 442 -29.02 5.96 7.82
C LEU A 442 -27.93 4.88 7.97
N LEU A 443 -27.20 4.86 9.09
CA LEU A 443 -26.21 3.83 9.37
C LEU A 443 -26.84 2.42 9.37
N LYS A 444 -28.02 2.25 9.98
CA LYS A 444 -28.75 0.98 9.93
C LYS A 444 -29.18 0.60 8.52
N SER A 445 -29.66 1.57 7.73
CA SER A 445 -29.98 1.36 6.31
C SER A 445 -28.75 0.89 5.54
N LEU A 446 -27.57 1.48 5.76
CA LEU A 446 -26.32 1.02 5.17
C LEU A 446 -25.93 -0.40 5.64
N GLY A 447 -26.25 -0.75 6.89
CA GLY A 447 -26.06 -2.10 7.43
C GLY A 447 -26.91 -3.21 6.78
N GLU A 448 -27.98 -2.84 6.07
CA GLU A 448 -28.77 -3.78 5.26
C GLU A 448 -28.12 -4.06 3.89
N PHE A 449 -26.96 -3.47 3.60
CA PHE A 449 -26.21 -3.80 2.39
C PHE A 449 -25.99 -5.33 2.30
N ASN A 450 -26.29 -5.99 1.19
CA ASN A 450 -26.61 -5.45 -0.14
C ASN A 450 -28.10 -5.48 -0.55
N ASP A 451 -29.03 -5.54 0.40
CA ASP A 451 -30.47 -5.56 0.14
C ASP A 451 -31.02 -4.18 -0.25
N ILE A 452 -31.05 -3.87 -1.54
CA ILE A 452 -31.49 -2.54 -2.02
C ILE A 452 -32.91 -2.19 -1.59
N THR A 453 -33.79 -3.18 -1.41
CA THR A 453 -35.19 -2.96 -0.99
C THR A 453 -35.21 -2.44 0.44
N LYS A 454 -34.53 -3.14 1.36
CA LYS A 454 -34.45 -2.72 2.76
C LYS A 454 -33.67 -1.41 2.93
N MET A 455 -32.60 -1.23 2.16
CA MET A 455 -31.86 0.04 2.12
C MET A 455 -32.80 1.19 1.74
N HIS A 456 -33.59 1.04 0.68
CA HIS A 456 -34.57 2.05 0.22
C HIS A 456 -35.65 2.35 1.25
N GLU A 457 -36.19 1.32 1.92
CA GLU A 457 -37.15 1.50 3.03
C GLU A 457 -36.55 2.32 4.18
N GLY A 458 -35.31 2.01 4.58
CA GLY A 458 -34.58 2.77 5.58
C GLY A 458 -34.37 4.22 5.16
N LEU A 459 -33.95 4.47 3.91
CA LEU A 459 -33.74 5.82 3.39
C LEU A 459 -35.02 6.65 3.34
N LYS A 460 -36.18 6.03 3.01
CA LYS A 460 -37.49 6.70 3.10
C LYS A 460 -37.79 7.14 4.52
N ALA A 461 -37.54 6.28 5.52
CA ALA A 461 -37.73 6.62 6.92
C ALA A 461 -36.81 7.76 7.39
N VAL A 462 -35.56 7.82 6.91
CA VAL A 462 -34.64 8.94 7.20
C VAL A 462 -35.23 10.28 6.71
N TRP A 463 -35.86 10.31 5.52
CA TRP A 463 -36.29 11.58 4.90
C TRP A 463 -37.41 12.26 5.67
N GLU A 464 -38.33 11.48 6.22
CA GLU A 464 -39.42 11.96 7.07
C GLU A 464 -38.87 12.68 8.33
N ILE A 465 -37.75 12.19 8.86
CA ILE A 465 -37.15 12.70 10.11
C ILE A 465 -36.21 13.87 9.83
N PHE A 466 -35.30 13.73 8.86
CA PHE A 466 -34.06 14.49 8.78
C PHE A 466 -34.16 15.73 7.88
N LYS A 467 -34.94 15.68 6.79
CA LYS A 467 -35.15 16.78 5.79
C LYS A 467 -33.88 17.60 5.43
N GLY A 468 -32.68 17.00 5.53
CA GLY A 468 -31.37 17.63 5.36
C GLY A 468 -30.32 16.67 4.78
N SER A 469 -29.05 17.11 4.72
CA SER A 469 -27.91 16.33 4.19
C SER A 469 -27.12 15.64 5.30
N SER A 470 -26.60 14.44 5.04
CA SER A 470 -25.87 13.64 6.03
C SER A 470 -24.42 14.11 6.19
N ASP A 471 -23.88 14.02 7.40
CA ASP A 471 -22.45 14.18 7.69
C ASP A 471 -21.69 12.84 7.60
N LEU A 472 -22.40 11.71 7.70
CA LEU A 472 -21.83 10.36 7.57
C LEU A 472 -21.52 10.02 6.11
N ILE A 473 -22.31 10.57 5.19
CA ILE A 473 -22.12 10.48 3.74
C ILE A 473 -21.46 11.77 3.25
N GLU A 474 -20.13 11.77 3.18
CA GLU A 474 -19.36 12.89 2.61
C GLU A 474 -19.31 12.81 1.07
N ASP A 475 -19.50 13.93 0.39
CA ASP A 475 -19.55 14.08 -1.07
C ASP A 475 -18.32 13.49 -1.79
N SER A 476 -17.16 13.48 -1.11
CA SER A 476 -15.87 13.01 -1.64
C SER A 476 -15.56 11.54 -1.37
N THR A 477 -16.38 10.85 -0.56
CA THR A 477 -16.12 9.45 -0.20
C THR A 477 -16.69 8.50 -1.26
N PRO A 478 -15.98 7.42 -1.64
CA PRO A 478 -16.50 6.43 -2.60
C PRO A 478 -17.81 5.79 -2.11
N TRP A 479 -18.81 5.70 -2.99
CA TRP A 479 -20.05 4.99 -2.69
C TRP A 479 -19.77 3.48 -2.60
N LEU A 480 -19.95 2.90 -1.41
CA LEU A 480 -19.78 1.46 -1.11
C LEU A 480 -18.36 0.88 -1.31
N SER A 481 -17.33 1.71 -1.17
CA SER A 481 -15.92 1.30 -1.25
C SER A 481 -15.38 1.02 -2.67
N VAL A 482 -14.10 0.68 -2.74
CA VAL A 482 -13.30 0.54 -3.97
C VAL A 482 -13.53 -0.81 -4.65
N PHE A 483 -14.48 -0.92 -5.59
CA PHE A 483 -14.53 -2.04 -6.54
C PHE A 483 -15.38 -1.75 -7.81
N PRO A 484 -14.89 -2.04 -9.04
CA PRO A 484 -15.49 -1.55 -10.29
C PRO A 484 -16.62 -2.43 -10.86
N THR A 485 -17.55 -2.92 -10.03
CA THR A 485 -18.81 -3.51 -10.52
C THR A 485 -19.96 -3.03 -9.65
N ALA A 486 -20.86 -2.23 -10.22
CA ALA A 486 -22.02 -1.73 -9.49
C ALA A 486 -23.13 -2.79 -9.43
N PHE A 487 -23.48 -3.45 -10.53
CA PHE A 487 -24.56 -4.45 -10.50
C PHE A 487 -24.16 -5.72 -9.75
N GLY A 488 -22.88 -6.11 -9.84
CA GLY A 488 -22.37 -7.27 -9.14
C GLY A 488 -22.58 -7.18 -7.62
N MET A 489 -22.51 -5.97 -7.07
CA MET A 489 -22.77 -5.70 -5.65
C MET A 489 -24.22 -5.93 -5.24
N PHE A 490 -25.20 -5.83 -6.15
CA PHE A 490 -26.64 -5.91 -5.82
C PHE A 490 -27.37 -7.09 -6.45
N TRP A 491 -26.69 -7.90 -7.27
CA TRP A 491 -27.28 -9.12 -7.80
C TRP A 491 -27.30 -10.24 -6.74
N ARG A 492 -28.44 -10.31 -6.04
CA ARG A 492 -28.65 -11.20 -4.87
C ARG A 492 -29.49 -12.43 -5.16
N GLU A 493 -30.45 -12.31 -6.07
CA GLU A 493 -31.45 -13.34 -6.35
C GLU A 493 -31.61 -13.52 -7.86
N SER A 494 -31.60 -14.79 -8.29
CA SER A 494 -31.75 -15.16 -9.69
C SER A 494 -33.16 -14.84 -10.17
N GLY A 495 -33.27 -14.04 -11.23
CA GLY A 495 -34.51 -13.49 -11.77
C GLY A 495 -34.95 -12.17 -11.12
N GLY A 496 -34.16 -11.63 -10.18
CA GLY A 496 -34.49 -10.41 -9.41
C GLY A 496 -33.79 -9.14 -9.90
N LEU A 497 -32.97 -9.20 -10.95
CA LEU A 497 -32.08 -8.09 -11.32
C LEU A 497 -32.84 -6.89 -11.89
N ASP A 498 -33.84 -7.10 -12.74
CA ASP A 498 -34.64 -6.00 -13.30
C ASP A 498 -35.43 -5.25 -12.21
N GLN A 499 -35.94 -5.97 -11.20
CA GLN A 499 -36.59 -5.36 -10.04
C GLN A 499 -35.59 -4.56 -9.20
N THR A 500 -34.36 -5.07 -9.03
CA THR A 500 -33.26 -4.36 -8.35
C THR A 500 -32.94 -3.04 -9.06
N LEU A 501 -32.78 -3.05 -10.39
CA LEU A 501 -32.54 -1.86 -11.20
C LEU A 501 -33.68 -0.84 -11.07
N LYS A 502 -34.94 -1.30 -11.05
CA LYS A 502 -36.11 -0.44 -10.85
C LYS A 502 -36.07 0.26 -9.49
N ILE A 503 -35.77 -0.47 -8.41
CA ILE A 503 -35.67 0.11 -7.06
C ILE A 503 -34.53 1.13 -6.99
N MET A 504 -33.37 0.85 -7.60
CA MET A 504 -32.26 1.82 -7.67
C MET A 504 -32.67 3.13 -8.37
N GLU A 505 -33.48 3.05 -9.43
CA GLU A 505 -34.00 4.24 -10.12
C GLU A 505 -34.99 5.03 -9.25
N GLU A 506 -35.88 4.34 -8.53
CA GLU A 506 -36.80 4.97 -7.57
C GLU A 506 -36.08 5.62 -6.37
N MET A 507 -34.95 5.04 -5.94
CA MET A 507 -34.15 5.51 -4.81
C MET A 507 -33.31 6.76 -5.16
N LYS A 508 -32.91 6.91 -6.43
CA LYS A 508 -32.06 7.99 -6.95
C LYS A 508 -32.41 9.41 -6.46
N PRO A 509 -33.65 9.93 -6.63
CA PRO A 509 -33.96 11.30 -6.24
C PRO A 509 -33.89 11.52 -4.73
N LEU A 510 -34.17 10.47 -3.95
CA LEU A 510 -34.11 10.51 -2.50
C LEU A 510 -32.66 10.51 -2.02
N TYR A 511 -31.85 9.57 -2.53
CA TYR A 511 -30.45 9.43 -2.16
C TYR A 511 -29.63 10.69 -2.48
N ARG A 512 -29.89 11.33 -3.62
CA ARG A 512 -29.21 12.60 -4.01
C ARG A 512 -29.43 13.74 -3.03
N LYS A 513 -30.62 13.81 -2.41
CA LYS A 513 -30.92 14.88 -1.44
C LYS A 513 -30.08 14.74 -0.17
N PHE A 514 -29.77 13.51 0.23
CA PHE A 514 -28.96 13.23 1.42
C PHE A 514 -27.47 13.38 1.19
N SER A 515 -27.00 12.91 0.03
CA SER A 515 -25.59 12.69 -0.27
C SER A 515 -24.92 13.81 -1.07
N ARG A 516 -25.65 14.91 -1.32
CA ARG A 516 -25.20 16.09 -2.10
C ARG A 516 -24.59 15.74 -3.47
N GLY A 517 -25.01 14.63 -4.07
CA GLY A 517 -24.52 14.18 -5.38
C GLY A 517 -23.54 13.02 -5.36
N GLN A 518 -23.22 12.44 -4.19
CA GLN A 518 -22.54 11.15 -4.13
C GLN A 518 -23.32 10.09 -4.94
N ALA A 519 -22.60 9.18 -5.59
CA ALA A 519 -23.16 8.16 -6.47
C ALA A 519 -23.92 8.71 -7.70
N ALA A 520 -23.71 9.98 -8.08
CA ALA A 520 -24.17 10.49 -9.37
C ALA A 520 -23.57 9.66 -10.52
N GLY A 521 -24.37 9.32 -11.53
CA GLY A 521 -23.99 8.42 -12.61
C GLY A 521 -24.14 6.93 -12.30
N LEU A 522 -24.25 6.52 -11.02
CA LEU A 522 -24.30 5.11 -10.61
C LEU A 522 -25.39 4.31 -11.34
N ASN A 523 -26.64 4.78 -11.34
CA ASN A 523 -27.73 4.05 -11.98
C ASN A 523 -27.49 3.79 -13.46
N TYR A 524 -26.87 4.76 -14.15
CA TYR A 524 -26.53 4.59 -15.56
C TYR A 524 -25.44 3.53 -15.73
N ILE A 525 -24.39 3.54 -14.92
CA ILE A 525 -23.33 2.53 -15.02
C ILE A 525 -23.80 1.15 -14.59
N THR A 526 -24.60 1.00 -13.52
CA THR A 526 -25.20 -0.28 -13.14
C THR A 526 -26.01 -0.89 -14.28
N ARG A 527 -26.89 -0.09 -14.91
CA ARG A 527 -27.66 -0.55 -16.06
C ARG A 527 -26.76 -0.87 -17.25
N SER A 528 -25.73 -0.06 -17.50
CA SER A 528 -24.75 -0.27 -18.56
C SER A 528 -24.01 -1.60 -18.41
N GLU A 529 -23.58 -1.95 -17.20
CA GLU A 529 -22.93 -3.23 -16.91
C GLU A 529 -23.89 -4.41 -17.13
N VAL A 530 -25.17 -4.27 -16.76
CA VAL A 530 -26.18 -5.31 -17.01
C VAL A 530 -26.43 -5.51 -18.51
N MET A 531 -26.56 -4.41 -19.28
CA MET A 531 -26.71 -4.50 -20.74
C MET A 531 -25.50 -5.18 -21.37
N LEU A 532 -24.28 -4.81 -20.96
CA LEU A 532 -23.07 -5.46 -21.43
C LEU A 532 -23.05 -6.94 -21.03
N ALA A 533 -23.45 -7.28 -19.80
CA ALA A 533 -23.53 -8.65 -19.31
C ALA A 533 -24.53 -9.52 -20.10
N ARG A 534 -25.58 -8.91 -20.64
CA ARG A 534 -26.57 -9.52 -21.55
C ARG A 534 -26.08 -9.61 -23.01
N GLY A 535 -24.96 -8.96 -23.34
CA GLY A 535 -24.40 -8.92 -24.70
C GLY A 535 -24.89 -7.74 -25.56
N GLU A 536 -25.60 -6.77 -24.95
CA GLU A 536 -26.15 -5.56 -25.56
C GLU A 536 -25.17 -4.38 -25.45
N ASP A 537 -24.07 -4.43 -26.20
CA ASP A 537 -22.95 -3.49 -26.13
C ASP A 537 -23.29 -2.06 -26.61
N ASN A 538 -24.23 -1.90 -27.53
CA ASN A 538 -24.66 -0.57 -28.00
C ASN A 538 -25.41 0.23 -26.92
N GLU A 539 -26.38 -0.38 -26.23
CA GLU A 539 -27.09 0.30 -25.13
C GLU A 539 -26.12 0.52 -23.95
N ALA A 540 -25.24 -0.44 -23.68
CA ALA A 540 -24.21 -0.32 -22.66
C ALA A 540 -23.32 0.92 -22.89
N GLU A 541 -22.80 1.14 -24.09
CA GLU A 541 -21.94 2.27 -24.41
C GLU A 541 -22.63 3.63 -24.18
N ILE A 542 -23.87 3.78 -24.64
CA ILE A 542 -24.68 4.99 -24.43
C ILE A 542 -24.83 5.28 -22.93
N LEU A 543 -25.14 4.25 -22.14
CA LEU A 543 -25.31 4.37 -20.70
C LEU A 543 -23.98 4.68 -19.99
N SER A 544 -22.86 4.13 -20.46
CA SER A 544 -21.52 4.45 -19.92
C SER A 544 -21.17 5.93 -20.12
N HIS A 545 -21.43 6.49 -21.30
CA HIS A 545 -21.22 7.92 -21.53
C HIS A 545 -22.16 8.81 -20.70
N LYS A 546 -23.42 8.40 -20.51
CA LYS A 546 -24.36 9.10 -19.60
C LYS A 546 -23.85 9.08 -18.16
N ALA A 547 -23.31 7.94 -17.70
CA ALA A 547 -22.71 7.82 -16.38
C ALA A 547 -21.53 8.79 -16.21
N ILE A 548 -20.60 8.85 -17.16
CA ILE A 548 -19.45 9.77 -17.13
C ILE A 548 -19.91 11.23 -17.09
N TYR A 549 -20.85 11.62 -17.95
CA TYR A 549 -21.35 13.00 -18.01
C TYR A 549 -21.95 13.43 -16.67
N GLU A 550 -22.77 12.57 -16.07
CA GLU A 550 -23.40 12.87 -14.79
C GLU A 550 -22.39 12.84 -13.64
N ALA A 551 -21.52 11.83 -13.59
CA ALA A 551 -20.50 11.67 -12.55
C ALA A 551 -19.52 12.85 -12.51
N ARG A 552 -19.04 13.33 -13.67
CA ARG A 552 -18.15 14.50 -13.76
C ARG A 552 -18.78 15.77 -13.22
N SER A 553 -20.08 15.95 -13.40
CA SER A 553 -20.83 17.12 -12.89
C SER A 553 -20.82 17.19 -11.36
N TYR A 554 -20.57 16.06 -10.68
CA TYR A 554 -20.51 15.93 -9.22
C TYR A 554 -19.14 15.43 -8.71
N LYS A 555 -18.09 15.48 -9.56
CA LYS A 555 -16.72 15.05 -9.22
C LYS A 555 -16.63 13.61 -8.66
N GLN A 556 -17.41 12.69 -9.23
CA GLN A 556 -17.45 11.28 -8.82
C GLN A 556 -16.47 10.44 -9.65
N ASP A 557 -15.17 10.57 -9.36
CA ASP A 557 -14.09 9.94 -10.15
C ASP A 557 -14.17 8.41 -10.15
N ASN A 558 -14.57 7.80 -9.03
CA ASN A 558 -14.79 6.34 -8.95
C ASN A 558 -15.84 5.87 -9.96
N ILE A 559 -16.96 6.58 -10.09
CA ILE A 559 -18.02 6.22 -11.04
C ILE A 559 -17.55 6.43 -12.49
N CYS A 560 -16.71 7.44 -12.73
CA CYS A 560 -16.07 7.60 -14.04
C CYS A 560 -15.17 6.39 -14.37
N LEU A 561 -14.37 5.91 -13.41
CA LEU A 561 -13.55 4.70 -13.59
C LEU A 561 -14.38 3.44 -13.86
N TYR A 562 -15.57 3.30 -13.25
CA TYR A 562 -16.47 2.18 -13.55
C TYR A 562 -16.91 2.23 -15.02
N ALA A 563 -17.28 3.41 -15.49
CA ALA A 563 -17.71 3.62 -16.87
C ALA A 563 -16.57 3.43 -17.88
N GLU A 564 -15.37 3.92 -17.60
CA GLU A 564 -14.20 3.71 -18.46
C GLU A 564 -13.80 2.22 -18.53
N LEU A 565 -13.90 1.48 -17.41
CA LEU A 565 -13.71 0.02 -17.44
C LEU A 565 -14.77 -0.66 -18.30
N ASN A 566 -16.04 -0.26 -18.17
CA ASN A 566 -17.12 -0.87 -18.93
C ASN A 566 -16.99 -0.57 -20.43
N LEU A 567 -16.55 0.64 -20.80
CA LEU A 567 -16.18 1.01 -22.18
C LEU A 567 -15.01 0.15 -22.68
N ALA A 568 -13.94 -0.01 -21.90
CA ALA A 568 -12.83 -0.88 -22.27
C ALA A 568 -13.30 -2.33 -22.56
N ARG A 569 -14.23 -2.86 -21.76
CA ARG A 569 -14.82 -4.20 -21.98
C ARG A 569 -15.70 -4.26 -23.24
N ILE A 570 -16.47 -3.21 -23.54
CA ILE A 570 -17.22 -3.07 -24.81
C ILE A 570 -16.26 -3.11 -26.00
N PHE A 571 -15.16 -2.35 -25.94
CA PHE A 571 -14.18 -2.31 -27.02
C PHE A 571 -13.41 -3.63 -27.16
N ILE A 572 -13.15 -4.34 -26.07
CA ILE A 572 -12.66 -5.73 -26.12
C ILE A 572 -13.67 -6.61 -26.87
N LEU A 573 -14.95 -6.58 -26.52
CA LEU A 573 -15.97 -7.42 -27.14
C LEU A 573 -16.11 -7.16 -28.65
N ARG A 574 -15.92 -5.90 -29.08
CA ARG A 574 -15.95 -5.49 -30.50
C ARG A 574 -14.64 -5.69 -31.24
N GLY A 575 -13.52 -5.85 -30.54
CA GLY A 575 -12.18 -5.82 -31.13
C GLY A 575 -11.76 -4.42 -31.61
N ASP A 576 -12.31 -3.35 -31.02
CA ASP A 576 -11.97 -1.97 -31.37
C ASP A 576 -10.70 -1.53 -30.63
N THR A 577 -9.57 -1.56 -31.33
CA THR A 577 -8.26 -1.28 -30.75
C THR A 577 -8.06 0.20 -30.38
N GLU A 578 -8.57 1.13 -31.18
CA GLU A 578 -8.31 2.57 -31.00
C GLU A 578 -9.06 3.08 -29.76
N SER A 579 -10.35 2.77 -29.68
CA SER A 579 -11.18 3.14 -28.55
C SER A 579 -10.73 2.44 -27.27
N PHE A 580 -10.28 1.17 -27.37
CA PHE A 580 -9.70 0.44 -26.25
C PHE A 580 -8.47 1.16 -25.65
N PHE A 581 -7.48 1.53 -26.47
CA PHE A 581 -6.30 2.23 -25.96
C PHE A 581 -6.63 3.61 -25.38
N THR A 582 -7.66 4.27 -25.90
CA THR A 582 -8.18 5.52 -25.34
C THR A 582 -8.77 5.31 -23.94
N ALA A 583 -9.60 4.28 -23.75
CA ALA A 583 -10.15 3.94 -22.45
C ALA A 583 -9.05 3.58 -21.43
N ILE A 584 -8.02 2.80 -21.83
CA ILE A 584 -6.86 2.49 -20.98
C ILE A 584 -6.12 3.75 -20.57
N LYS A 585 -5.91 4.67 -21.51
CA LYS A 585 -5.25 5.94 -21.25
C LYS A 585 -6.04 6.76 -20.22
N ASN A 586 -7.35 6.90 -20.42
CA ASN A 586 -8.24 7.62 -19.49
C ASN A 586 -8.16 7.02 -18.08
N ILE A 587 -8.24 5.69 -17.94
CA ILE A 587 -8.13 5.01 -16.64
C ILE A 587 -6.81 5.35 -15.95
N LYS A 588 -5.68 5.31 -16.68
CA LYS A 588 -4.36 5.62 -16.12
C LYS A 588 -4.17 7.11 -15.76
N GLU A 589 -4.89 8.02 -16.41
CA GLU A 589 -4.81 9.47 -16.13
C GLU A 589 -5.40 9.81 -14.75
N TYR A 590 -6.47 9.14 -14.32
CA TYR A 590 -7.05 9.33 -12.97
C TYR A 590 -6.04 9.10 -11.83
N ALA A 591 -5.16 8.10 -11.97
CA ALA A 591 -4.11 7.84 -10.99
C ALA A 591 -2.99 8.90 -11.00
N LYS A 592 -2.83 9.67 -12.07
CA LYS A 592 -1.83 10.75 -12.14
C LYS A 592 -2.34 12.05 -11.53
N GLU A 593 -3.64 12.29 -11.68
CA GLU A 593 -4.29 13.54 -11.25
C GLU A 593 -4.73 13.50 -9.78
N SER A 594 -4.97 12.31 -9.22
CA SER A 594 -5.42 12.14 -7.85
C SER A 594 -4.28 11.71 -6.92
N SER A 595 -4.35 12.20 -5.67
CA SER A 595 -3.52 11.72 -4.55
C SER A 595 -4.30 10.77 -3.63
N ASP A 596 -5.56 10.47 -3.96
CA ASP A 596 -6.43 9.62 -3.17
C ASP A 596 -6.12 8.15 -3.41
N ILE A 597 -5.73 7.45 -2.35
CA ILE A 597 -5.38 6.03 -2.39
C ILE A 597 -6.52 5.15 -2.93
N SER A 598 -7.78 5.55 -2.72
CA SER A 598 -8.94 4.83 -3.24
C SER A 598 -9.00 4.85 -4.77
N ILE A 599 -8.63 5.98 -5.39
CA ILE A 599 -8.54 6.13 -6.85
C ILE A 599 -7.42 5.26 -7.40
N HIS A 600 -6.24 5.26 -6.77
CA HIS A 600 -5.14 4.38 -7.17
C HIS A 600 -5.54 2.89 -7.11
N ARG A 601 -6.24 2.48 -6.03
CA ARG A 601 -6.74 1.10 -5.88
C ARG A 601 -7.81 0.74 -6.92
N MET A 602 -8.66 1.69 -7.29
CA MET A 602 -9.62 1.51 -8.38
C MET A 602 -8.92 1.33 -9.73
N VAL A 603 -7.90 2.13 -10.04
CA VAL A 603 -7.11 2.00 -11.27
C VAL A 603 -6.39 0.64 -11.31
N ASP A 604 -5.77 0.23 -10.20
CA ASP A 604 -5.17 -1.11 -10.04
C ASP A 604 -6.18 -2.21 -10.42
N LEU A 605 -7.40 -2.15 -9.88
CA LEU A 605 -8.47 -3.10 -10.16
C LEU A 605 -8.92 -3.08 -11.63
N CYS A 606 -9.15 -1.90 -12.20
CA CYS A 606 -9.57 -1.77 -13.61
C CYS A 606 -8.53 -2.39 -14.56
N ILE A 607 -7.25 -2.06 -14.38
CA ILE A 607 -6.16 -2.58 -15.22
C ILE A 607 -5.98 -4.09 -15.00
N SER A 608 -6.10 -4.57 -13.76
CA SER A 608 -6.02 -6.01 -13.45
C SER A 608 -7.15 -6.80 -14.11
N ILE A 609 -8.39 -6.30 -14.04
CA ILE A 609 -9.55 -6.92 -14.69
C ILE A 609 -9.32 -7.02 -16.20
N ILE A 610 -8.90 -5.93 -16.83
CA ILE A 610 -8.65 -5.91 -18.28
C ILE A 610 -7.54 -6.90 -18.65
N SER A 611 -6.44 -6.92 -17.89
CA SER A 611 -5.32 -7.84 -18.11
C SER A 611 -5.77 -9.30 -18.04
N LEU A 612 -6.55 -9.65 -17.01
CA LEU A 612 -7.04 -11.01 -16.81
C LEU A 612 -8.09 -11.45 -17.83
N ILE A 613 -8.94 -10.54 -18.32
CA ILE A 613 -9.84 -10.78 -19.46
C ILE A 613 -9.02 -11.09 -20.71
N LEU A 614 -7.95 -10.33 -20.94
CA LEU A 614 -7.02 -10.56 -22.04
C LEU A 614 -6.10 -11.75 -21.81
N GLY A 615 -6.19 -12.47 -20.69
CA GLY A 615 -5.36 -13.63 -20.37
C GLY A 615 -3.89 -13.28 -20.12
N MET A 616 -3.60 -12.06 -19.71
CA MET A 616 -2.26 -11.55 -19.39
C MET A 616 -2.13 -11.27 -17.89
N LYS A 617 -0.90 -11.33 -17.37
CA LYS A 617 -0.59 -11.06 -15.95
C LYS A 617 0.30 -9.84 -15.74
N ASP A 618 0.88 -9.28 -16.81
CA ASP A 618 1.91 -8.24 -16.73
C ASP A 618 1.53 -7.01 -15.91
N ASP A 619 0.27 -6.60 -15.99
CA ASP A 619 -0.24 -5.37 -15.37
C ASP A 619 -1.20 -5.67 -14.20
N VAL A 620 -1.21 -6.90 -13.67
CA VAL A 620 -2.03 -7.28 -12.52
C VAL A 620 -1.40 -6.75 -11.24
N ALA A 621 -2.19 -6.09 -10.40
CA ALA A 621 -1.70 -5.48 -9.18
C ALA A 621 -1.17 -6.53 -8.18
N PRO A 622 0.01 -6.34 -7.57
CA PRO A 622 0.64 -7.36 -6.72
C PRO A 622 -0.21 -7.81 -5.52
N TRP A 623 -1.02 -6.92 -4.96
CA TRP A 623 -1.86 -7.20 -3.80
C TRP A 623 -3.07 -8.11 -4.10
N LEU A 624 -3.30 -8.47 -5.37
CA LEU A 624 -4.33 -9.42 -5.80
C LEU A 624 -3.83 -10.88 -5.83
N TYR A 625 -2.55 -11.12 -5.58
CA TYR A 625 -1.94 -12.46 -5.62
C TYR A 625 -2.10 -13.25 -4.33
N ASP A 626 -2.66 -12.66 -3.28
CA ASP A 626 -2.93 -13.34 -2.02
C ASP A 626 -4.14 -12.72 -1.28
N ILE A 627 -4.73 -13.50 -0.37
CA ILE A 627 -5.96 -13.08 0.33
C ILE A 627 -5.71 -12.01 1.40
N GLU A 628 -4.52 -11.96 2.00
CA GLU A 628 -4.18 -11.00 3.04
C GLU A 628 -3.98 -9.60 2.43
N GLY A 629 -3.28 -9.53 1.30
CA GLY A 629 -3.14 -8.34 0.46
C GLY A 629 -4.49 -7.77 0.03
N ILE A 630 -5.41 -8.63 -0.41
CA ILE A 630 -6.80 -8.25 -0.75
C ILE A 630 -7.52 -7.67 0.47
N LYS A 631 -7.51 -8.37 1.62
CA LYS A 631 -8.21 -7.93 2.85
C LYS A 631 -7.62 -6.66 3.45
N LYS A 632 -6.31 -6.45 3.31
CA LYS A 632 -5.63 -5.23 3.75
C LYS A 632 -6.00 -4.04 2.89
N SER A 633 -6.06 -4.24 1.57
CA SER A 633 -6.29 -3.16 0.60
C SER A 633 -7.76 -2.79 0.45
N LEU A 634 -8.68 -3.76 0.61
CA LEU A 634 -10.10 -3.59 0.33
C LEU A 634 -10.99 -3.74 1.57
N TYR A 635 -12.21 -3.21 1.47
CA TYR A 635 -13.23 -3.37 2.51
C TYR A 635 -13.95 -4.71 2.39
N ALA A 636 -14.43 -5.24 3.51
CA ALA A 636 -15.02 -6.57 3.58
C ALA A 636 -16.14 -6.82 2.54
N PRO A 637 -17.06 -5.86 2.26
CA PRO A 637 -18.12 -6.06 1.27
C PRO A 637 -17.65 -6.29 -0.16
N VAL A 638 -16.40 -5.90 -0.49
CA VAL A 638 -15.85 -6.01 -1.85
C VAL A 638 -14.80 -7.11 -2.00
N VAL A 639 -14.33 -7.70 -0.89
CA VAL A 639 -13.36 -8.81 -0.91
C VAL A 639 -13.80 -9.98 -1.79
N PRO A 640 -15.08 -10.44 -1.76
CA PRO A 640 -15.53 -11.55 -2.62
C PRO A 640 -15.35 -11.29 -4.12
N PHE A 641 -15.39 -10.03 -4.56
CA PHE A 641 -15.20 -9.70 -5.97
C PHE A 641 -13.73 -9.65 -6.36
N ALA A 642 -12.84 -9.19 -5.49
CA ALA A 642 -11.41 -9.26 -5.73
C ALA A 642 -10.90 -10.72 -5.72
N GLN A 643 -11.54 -11.60 -4.95
CA GLN A 643 -11.27 -13.04 -5.00
C GLN A 643 -11.53 -13.65 -6.39
N ILE A 644 -12.46 -13.10 -7.18
CA ILE A 644 -12.65 -13.52 -8.58
C ILE A 644 -11.34 -13.33 -9.37
N LEU A 645 -10.66 -12.20 -9.17
CA LEU A 645 -9.41 -11.91 -9.86
C LEU A 645 -8.31 -12.86 -9.40
N TYR A 646 -8.22 -13.11 -8.09
CA TYR A 646 -7.22 -14.04 -7.57
C TYR A 646 -7.43 -15.48 -8.08
N LEU A 647 -8.65 -16.00 -8.04
CA LEU A 647 -8.96 -17.32 -8.57
C LEU A 647 -8.71 -17.41 -10.08
N ARG A 648 -8.95 -16.32 -10.83
CA ARG A 648 -8.60 -16.24 -12.25
C ARG A 648 -7.09 -16.34 -12.47
N ILE A 649 -6.26 -15.72 -11.62
CA ILE A 649 -4.80 -15.87 -11.64
C ILE A 649 -4.42 -17.33 -11.42
N LEU A 650 -4.96 -17.98 -10.38
CA LEU A 650 -4.68 -19.39 -10.08
C LEU A 650 -5.09 -20.32 -11.24
N LEU A 651 -6.22 -20.03 -11.89
CA LEU A 651 -6.69 -20.76 -13.07
C LEU A 651 -5.71 -20.64 -14.24
N ILE A 652 -5.21 -19.43 -14.53
CA ILE A 652 -4.21 -19.17 -15.59
C ILE A 652 -2.88 -19.88 -15.25
N GLU A 653 -2.49 -19.90 -13.98
CA GLU A 653 -1.27 -20.58 -13.49
C GLU A 653 -1.41 -22.09 -13.34
N LYS A 654 -2.61 -22.64 -13.55
CA LYS A 654 -2.95 -24.05 -13.35
C LYS A 654 -2.70 -24.55 -11.92
N ARG A 655 -2.80 -23.65 -10.93
CA ARG A 655 -2.71 -23.96 -9.49
C ARG A 655 -4.05 -24.46 -8.96
N TYR A 656 -4.56 -25.55 -9.54
CA TYR A 656 -5.93 -26.00 -9.30
C TYR A 656 -6.21 -26.41 -7.86
N ASN A 657 -5.26 -27.05 -7.16
CA ASN A 657 -5.44 -27.44 -5.76
C ASN A 657 -5.75 -26.24 -4.84
N GLU A 658 -5.05 -25.12 -5.06
CA GLU A 658 -5.30 -23.89 -4.33
C GLU A 658 -6.63 -23.25 -4.73
N LEU A 659 -6.93 -23.26 -6.03
CA LEU A 659 -8.22 -22.80 -6.56
C LEU A 659 -9.38 -23.56 -5.90
N TYR A 660 -9.32 -24.89 -5.81
CA TYR A 660 -10.33 -25.72 -5.15
C TYR A 660 -10.50 -25.36 -3.67
N ALA A 661 -9.40 -25.31 -2.92
CA ALA A 661 -9.44 -25.01 -1.49
C ALA A 661 -10.06 -23.64 -1.21
N ILE A 662 -9.64 -22.61 -1.95
CA ILE A 662 -10.12 -21.23 -1.75
C ILE A 662 -11.58 -21.10 -2.22
N SER A 663 -11.94 -21.73 -3.33
CA SER A 663 -13.31 -21.64 -3.89
C SER A 663 -14.31 -22.29 -2.95
N GLN A 664 -13.97 -23.43 -2.32
CA GLN A 664 -14.85 -24.07 -1.33
C GLN A 664 -15.11 -23.16 -0.13
N ILE A 665 -14.05 -22.59 0.47
CA ILE A 665 -14.18 -21.67 1.61
C ILE A 665 -15.02 -20.44 1.24
N ALA A 666 -14.82 -19.91 0.03
CA ALA A 666 -15.53 -18.73 -0.44
C ALA A 666 -17.02 -19.05 -0.71
N LEU A 667 -17.33 -20.21 -1.27
CA LEU A 667 -18.71 -20.68 -1.46
C LEU A 667 -19.41 -20.93 -0.13
N ASP A 668 -18.76 -21.61 0.83
CA ASP A 668 -19.31 -21.84 2.17
C ASP A 668 -19.65 -20.51 2.88
N THR A 669 -18.83 -19.48 2.63
CA THR A 669 -19.07 -18.12 3.16
C THR A 669 -20.26 -17.44 2.47
N ILE A 670 -20.39 -17.57 1.15
CA ILE A 670 -21.47 -16.96 0.35
C ILE A 670 -22.81 -17.65 0.60
N ASP A 671 -22.80 -18.97 0.76
CA ASP A 671 -24.00 -19.79 0.95
C ASP A 671 -24.45 -19.87 2.42
N ASN A 672 -23.72 -19.21 3.34
CA ASN A 672 -24.10 -19.14 4.75
C ASN A 672 -25.50 -18.47 4.89
N PRO A 673 -26.53 -19.22 5.32
CA PRO A 673 -27.89 -18.68 5.46
C PRO A 673 -28.03 -17.64 6.56
N GLU A 674 -27.10 -17.61 7.52
CA GLU A 674 -27.03 -16.60 8.59
C GLU A 674 -26.34 -15.31 8.13
N GLY A 675 -25.70 -15.31 6.94
CA GLY A 675 -25.06 -14.14 6.36
C GLY A 675 -26.05 -13.13 5.80
N ASN A 676 -25.87 -11.84 6.12
CA ASN A 676 -26.72 -10.76 5.59
C ASN A 676 -26.44 -10.45 4.10
N MET A 677 -25.19 -10.60 3.66
CA MET A 677 -24.75 -10.26 2.29
C MET A 677 -24.85 -11.48 1.37
N ARG A 678 -25.43 -11.31 0.18
CA ARG A 678 -25.61 -12.37 -0.82
C ARG A 678 -24.99 -11.97 -2.15
N TYR A 679 -24.12 -12.79 -2.72
CA TYR A 679 -23.33 -12.42 -3.89
C TYR A 679 -23.43 -13.46 -5.02
N LEU A 680 -24.37 -13.27 -5.95
CA LEU A 680 -24.52 -14.20 -7.08
C LEU A 680 -23.40 -14.06 -8.11
N MET A 681 -22.84 -12.87 -8.31
CA MET A 681 -21.75 -12.68 -9.29
C MET A 681 -20.48 -13.46 -8.88
N PRO A 682 -19.85 -13.23 -7.71
CA PRO A 682 -18.77 -14.07 -7.20
C PRO A 682 -19.08 -15.57 -7.25
N LYS A 683 -20.26 -15.99 -6.76
CA LYS A 683 -20.68 -17.40 -6.82
C LYS A 683 -20.65 -17.96 -8.25
N THR A 684 -21.21 -17.22 -9.20
CA THR A 684 -21.24 -17.61 -10.62
C THR A 684 -19.82 -17.76 -11.17
N TYR A 685 -18.91 -16.80 -10.91
CA TYR A 685 -17.52 -16.91 -11.36
C TYR A 685 -16.78 -18.07 -10.72
N PHE A 686 -16.97 -18.34 -9.41
CA PHE A 686 -16.31 -19.45 -8.72
C PHE A 686 -16.75 -20.79 -9.33
N LEU A 687 -18.04 -20.97 -9.59
CA LEU A 687 -18.57 -22.15 -10.26
C LEU A 687 -18.02 -22.31 -11.69
N ILE A 688 -17.91 -21.20 -12.45
CA ILE A 688 -17.30 -21.23 -13.80
C ILE A 688 -15.82 -21.64 -13.71
N PHE A 689 -15.06 -21.10 -12.75
CA PHE A 689 -13.65 -21.43 -12.58
C PHE A 689 -13.43 -22.89 -12.17
N LEU A 690 -14.26 -23.41 -11.26
CA LEU A 690 -14.30 -24.82 -10.90
C LEU A 690 -14.62 -25.70 -12.11
N ALA A 691 -15.64 -25.33 -12.90
CA ALA A 691 -15.99 -26.07 -14.11
C ALA A 691 -14.83 -26.14 -15.12
N VAL A 692 -14.13 -25.01 -15.33
CA VAL A 692 -12.97 -24.96 -16.24
C VAL A 692 -11.78 -25.77 -15.69
N ALA A 693 -11.53 -25.72 -14.38
CA ALA A 693 -10.47 -26.50 -13.75
C ALA A 693 -10.73 -28.00 -13.86
N GLU A 694 -11.94 -28.46 -13.55
CA GLU A 694 -12.34 -29.88 -13.67
C GLU A 694 -12.25 -30.36 -15.12
N TYR A 695 -12.72 -29.54 -16.07
CA TYR A 695 -12.62 -29.86 -17.49
C TYR A 695 -11.17 -30.03 -17.94
N ASN A 696 -10.29 -29.12 -17.53
CA ASN A 696 -8.86 -29.19 -17.84
C ASN A 696 -8.17 -30.41 -17.20
N ASN A 697 -8.70 -30.94 -16.09
CA ASN A 697 -8.24 -32.16 -15.45
C ASN A 697 -8.87 -33.45 -16.04
N GLY A 698 -9.80 -33.32 -16.99
CA GLY A 698 -10.49 -34.45 -17.63
C GLY A 698 -11.73 -34.95 -16.89
N ASN A 699 -12.15 -34.28 -15.81
CA ASN A 699 -13.32 -34.63 -15.00
C ASN A 699 -14.57 -33.97 -15.58
N ILE A 700 -15.03 -34.49 -16.72
CA ILE A 700 -16.10 -33.85 -17.52
C ILE A 700 -17.44 -33.80 -16.76
N MET A 701 -17.77 -34.83 -15.98
CA MET A 701 -19.06 -34.90 -15.27
C MET A 701 -19.15 -33.84 -14.16
N GLU A 702 -18.09 -33.68 -13.38
CA GLU A 702 -17.95 -32.66 -12.34
C GLU A 702 -17.96 -31.26 -12.95
N ALA A 703 -17.23 -31.06 -14.06
CA ALA A 703 -17.24 -29.81 -14.81
C ALA A 703 -18.65 -29.41 -15.27
N MET A 704 -19.41 -30.36 -15.82
CA MET A 704 -20.81 -30.14 -16.22
C MET A 704 -21.72 -29.84 -15.02
N GLY A 705 -21.47 -30.45 -13.87
CA GLY A 705 -22.19 -30.19 -12.62
C GLY A 705 -22.09 -28.73 -12.19
N TYR A 706 -20.86 -28.23 -12.02
CA TYR A 706 -20.62 -26.82 -11.66
C TYR A 706 -21.17 -25.85 -12.70
N LEU A 707 -21.00 -26.16 -13.98
CA LEU A 707 -21.48 -25.31 -15.05
C LEU A 707 -23.01 -25.23 -15.11
N LYS A 708 -23.71 -26.34 -14.86
CA LYS A 708 -25.17 -26.37 -14.77
C LYS A 708 -25.68 -25.49 -13.64
N GLU A 709 -25.01 -25.49 -12.49
CA GLU A 709 -25.35 -24.62 -11.36
C GLU A 709 -25.15 -23.15 -11.74
N ALA A 710 -24.00 -22.79 -12.32
CA ALA A 710 -23.73 -21.42 -12.77
C ALA A 710 -24.78 -20.91 -13.76
N VAL A 711 -25.16 -21.73 -14.76
CA VAL A 711 -26.19 -21.37 -15.74
C VAL A 711 -27.56 -21.21 -15.07
N THR A 712 -27.89 -22.05 -14.09
CA THR A 712 -29.17 -21.96 -13.37
C THR A 712 -29.32 -20.63 -12.63
N ILE A 713 -28.22 -20.08 -12.09
CA ILE A 713 -28.18 -18.77 -11.43
C ILE A 713 -28.30 -17.63 -12.44
N ALA A 714 -27.58 -17.71 -13.56
CA ALA A 714 -27.38 -16.59 -14.46
C ALA A 714 -28.46 -16.43 -15.55
N LEU A 715 -29.06 -17.54 -15.99
CA LEU A 715 -29.99 -17.59 -17.12
C LEU A 715 -31.27 -16.77 -16.89
N PRO A 716 -31.93 -16.78 -15.71
CA PRO A 716 -33.17 -16.03 -15.51
C PRO A 716 -33.03 -14.50 -15.67
N ASP A 717 -31.84 -13.95 -15.38
CA ASP A 717 -31.51 -12.54 -15.57
C ASP A 717 -30.75 -12.25 -16.88
N GLN A 718 -30.51 -13.29 -17.69
CA GLN A 718 -29.78 -13.26 -18.96
C GLN A 718 -28.31 -12.81 -18.83
N ILE A 719 -27.66 -13.17 -17.73
CA ILE A 719 -26.26 -12.78 -17.47
C ILE A 719 -25.31 -13.75 -18.16
N TYR A 720 -24.80 -13.37 -19.33
CA TYR A 720 -24.04 -14.24 -20.23
C TYR A 720 -22.53 -13.96 -20.25
N LEU A 721 -22.14 -12.70 -20.07
CA LEU A 721 -20.73 -12.30 -20.22
C LEU A 721 -19.73 -13.03 -19.29
N PRO A 722 -20.05 -13.37 -18.02
CA PRO A 722 -19.13 -14.15 -17.18
C PRO A 722 -18.68 -15.46 -17.81
N PHE A 723 -19.53 -16.10 -18.61
CA PHE A 723 -19.20 -17.31 -19.35
C PHE A 723 -18.35 -16.98 -20.60
N ALA A 724 -18.70 -15.91 -21.31
CA ALA A 724 -18.00 -15.51 -22.53
C ALA A 724 -16.53 -15.11 -22.31
N ASP A 725 -16.16 -14.68 -21.10
CA ASP A 725 -14.78 -14.34 -20.70
C ASP A 725 -13.82 -15.55 -20.64
N HIS A 726 -14.27 -16.74 -21.05
CA HIS A 726 -13.49 -17.99 -21.06
C HIS A 726 -13.44 -18.63 -22.46
N ILE A 727 -12.22 -18.85 -22.96
CA ILE A 727 -11.99 -19.33 -24.34
C ILE A 727 -12.60 -20.72 -24.58
N CYS A 728 -12.52 -21.64 -23.61
CA CYS A 728 -13.06 -23.01 -23.73
C CYS A 728 -14.57 -23.11 -23.48
N MET A 729 -15.24 -21.99 -23.15
CA MET A 729 -16.62 -22.02 -22.68
C MET A 729 -17.61 -22.42 -23.78
N ALA A 730 -17.36 -22.00 -25.03
CA ALA A 730 -18.23 -22.37 -26.15
C ALA A 730 -18.27 -23.89 -26.39
N GLU A 731 -17.13 -24.58 -26.20
CA GLU A 731 -17.02 -26.03 -26.34
C GLU A 731 -17.70 -26.77 -25.17
N LEU A 732 -17.46 -26.30 -23.94
CA LEU A 732 -18.11 -26.79 -22.72
C LEU A 732 -19.64 -26.65 -22.77
N LEU A 733 -20.15 -25.50 -23.24
CA LEU A 733 -21.59 -25.25 -23.38
C LEU A 733 -22.22 -26.11 -24.48
N ALA A 734 -21.49 -26.38 -25.58
CA ALA A 734 -21.94 -27.30 -26.62
C ALA A 734 -22.05 -28.75 -26.11
N GLY A 735 -21.21 -29.16 -25.15
CA GLY A 735 -21.32 -30.46 -24.48
C GLY A 735 -22.56 -30.59 -23.58
N LEU A 736 -22.99 -29.51 -22.93
CA LEU A 736 -24.18 -29.47 -22.07
C LEU A 736 -25.50 -29.62 -22.85
N SER A 737 -25.59 -29.06 -24.05
CA SER A 737 -26.79 -29.18 -24.90
C SER A 737 -27.01 -30.60 -25.41
N LEU A 738 -25.94 -31.40 -25.51
CA LEU A 738 -25.99 -32.80 -25.94
C LEU A 738 -26.41 -33.78 -24.83
N HIS A 739 -26.22 -33.45 -23.54
CA HIS A 739 -26.29 -34.46 -22.47
C HIS A 739 -27.28 -34.23 -21.30
N SER A 740 -27.85 -33.05 -21.00
CA SER A 740 -28.47 -32.91 -19.65
C SER A 740 -29.58 -31.89 -19.37
N PHE A 741 -30.36 -31.40 -20.33
CA PHE A 741 -31.54 -30.56 -20.02
C PHE A 741 -32.92 -31.17 -20.29
N ASN A 742 -32.99 -32.37 -20.87
CA ASN A 742 -34.27 -33.00 -21.24
C ASN A 742 -35.02 -33.75 -20.12
N SER A 743 -34.47 -33.89 -18.91
CA SER A 743 -35.07 -34.79 -17.90
C SER A 743 -35.84 -34.12 -16.75
N THR A 744 -36.07 -32.79 -16.71
CA THR A 744 -36.82 -32.23 -15.55
C THR A 744 -37.62 -30.94 -15.74
N ILE A 745 -37.98 -30.50 -16.95
CA ILE A 745 -38.94 -29.37 -17.08
C ILE A 745 -39.96 -29.69 -18.18
N SER A 746 -41.19 -29.99 -17.76
CA SER A 746 -42.34 -29.99 -18.66
C SER A 746 -42.64 -28.55 -19.12
N LEU A 747 -42.95 -28.42 -20.41
CA LEU A 747 -43.60 -27.34 -21.16
C LEU A 747 -42.73 -26.81 -22.31
N ALA A 748 -43.09 -27.25 -23.51
CA ALA A 748 -42.47 -26.95 -24.81
C ALA A 748 -42.21 -25.45 -25.11
N LYS A 749 -42.87 -24.50 -24.42
CA LYS A 749 -42.58 -23.06 -24.53
C LYS A 749 -41.27 -22.63 -23.86
N LYS A 750 -40.83 -23.32 -22.79
CA LYS A 750 -39.53 -23.05 -22.14
C LYS A 750 -38.34 -23.58 -22.96
N SER A 751 -38.54 -24.65 -23.74
CA SER A 751 -37.47 -25.21 -24.59
C SER A 751 -37.02 -24.25 -25.70
N ALA A 752 -37.96 -23.62 -26.41
CA ALA A 752 -37.62 -22.67 -27.48
C ALA A 752 -36.95 -21.38 -26.99
N MET A 753 -37.36 -20.86 -25.81
CA MET A 753 -36.69 -19.72 -25.19
C MET A 753 -35.30 -20.08 -24.63
N MET A 754 -35.14 -21.28 -24.05
CA MET A 754 -33.83 -21.78 -23.64
C MET A 754 -32.90 -21.94 -24.85
N ASP A 755 -33.38 -22.51 -25.96
CA ASP A 755 -32.58 -22.69 -27.17
C ASP A 755 -32.10 -21.35 -27.75
N SER A 756 -32.94 -20.29 -27.74
CA SER A 756 -32.52 -18.94 -28.15
C SER A 756 -31.49 -18.35 -27.20
N SER A 757 -31.71 -18.43 -25.87
CA SER A 757 -30.76 -17.91 -24.87
C SER A 757 -29.40 -18.60 -24.91
N PHE A 758 -29.35 -19.92 -25.14
CA PHE A 758 -28.10 -20.65 -25.34
C PHE A 758 -27.40 -20.24 -26.64
N SER A 759 -28.15 -19.97 -27.70
CA SER A 759 -27.58 -19.50 -28.96
C SER A 759 -26.95 -18.11 -28.83
N ASP A 760 -27.60 -17.20 -28.09
CA ASP A 760 -27.11 -15.86 -27.80
C ASP A 760 -25.83 -15.91 -26.96
N LEU A 761 -25.82 -16.77 -25.92
CA LEU A 761 -24.64 -17.03 -25.10
C LEU A 761 -23.44 -17.53 -25.92
N ILE A 762 -23.66 -18.53 -26.79
CA ILE A 762 -22.60 -19.07 -27.67
C ILE A 762 -22.08 -17.99 -28.64
N ASN A 763 -22.98 -17.19 -29.21
CA ASN A 763 -22.60 -16.08 -30.09
C ASN A 763 -21.79 -15.02 -29.34
N LEU A 764 -22.15 -14.71 -28.10
CA LEU A 764 -21.39 -13.80 -27.24
C LEU A 764 -19.99 -14.35 -26.94
N CYS A 765 -19.87 -15.65 -26.62
CA CYS A 765 -18.57 -16.31 -26.43
C CYS A 765 -17.66 -16.18 -27.66
N LYS A 766 -18.21 -16.35 -28.86
CA LYS A 766 -17.47 -16.19 -30.13
C LYS A 766 -17.02 -14.75 -30.35
N ARG A 767 -17.91 -13.77 -30.13
CA ARG A 767 -17.59 -12.34 -30.22
C ARG A 767 -16.46 -11.97 -29.27
N GLN A 768 -16.58 -12.39 -28.01
CA GLN A 768 -15.59 -12.12 -26.97
C GLN A 768 -14.22 -12.76 -27.31
N THR A 769 -14.20 -14.02 -27.73
CA THR A 769 -12.95 -14.71 -28.13
C THR A 769 -12.26 -14.01 -29.29
N ASN A 770 -13.02 -13.59 -30.31
CA ASN A 770 -12.49 -12.86 -31.45
C ASN A 770 -11.94 -11.48 -31.04
N GLY A 771 -12.72 -10.74 -30.26
CA GLY A 771 -12.35 -9.42 -29.76
C GLY A 771 -11.09 -9.43 -28.89
N VAL A 772 -11.02 -10.35 -27.92
CA VAL A 772 -9.82 -10.58 -27.08
C VAL A 772 -8.60 -10.90 -27.94
N SER A 773 -8.73 -11.74 -28.96
CA SER A 773 -7.63 -12.07 -29.88
C SER A 773 -7.08 -10.83 -30.61
N ILE A 774 -7.98 -9.97 -31.11
CA ILE A 774 -7.63 -8.73 -31.80
C ILE A 774 -6.92 -7.76 -30.84
N ILE A 775 -7.51 -7.49 -29.67
CA ILE A 775 -6.93 -6.55 -28.68
C ILE A 775 -5.58 -7.07 -28.15
N ARG A 776 -5.48 -8.36 -27.81
CA ARG A 776 -4.23 -8.97 -27.33
C ARG A 776 -3.12 -8.81 -28.36
N LYS A 777 -3.42 -9.07 -29.64
CA LYS A 777 -2.46 -8.87 -30.73
C LYS A 777 -2.04 -7.40 -30.82
N ALA A 778 -2.97 -6.46 -30.71
CA ALA A 778 -2.65 -5.03 -30.72
C ALA A 778 -1.80 -4.60 -29.51
N MET A 779 -2.03 -5.16 -28.32
CA MET A 779 -1.21 -4.90 -27.13
C MET A 779 0.21 -5.45 -27.24
N GLN A 780 0.38 -6.65 -27.78
CA GLN A 780 1.72 -7.18 -28.10
C GLN A 780 2.44 -6.28 -29.11
N GLN A 781 1.71 -5.77 -30.10
CA GLN A 781 2.26 -4.85 -31.10
C GLN A 781 2.64 -3.48 -30.53
N SER A 782 1.94 -2.99 -29.49
CA SER A 782 2.26 -1.71 -28.85
C SER A 782 3.38 -1.83 -27.82
N LYS A 783 3.56 -3.00 -27.17
CA LYS A 783 4.70 -3.29 -26.29
C LYS A 783 5.99 -3.59 -27.05
N SER A 784 5.90 -3.98 -28.33
CA SER A 784 7.04 -4.34 -29.15
C SER A 784 7.93 -3.14 -29.47
N PRO A 785 9.27 -3.27 -29.31
CA PRO A 785 10.21 -2.21 -29.65
C PRO A 785 10.37 -2.02 -31.17
N LEU A 786 9.80 -2.92 -31.98
CA LEU A 786 9.86 -2.88 -33.43
C LEU A 786 8.73 -2.03 -34.02
N THR A 787 9.09 -1.19 -34.99
CA THR A 787 8.11 -0.53 -35.85
C THR A 787 7.34 -1.55 -36.69
N PRO A 788 6.13 -1.22 -37.22
CA PRO A 788 5.37 -2.13 -38.06
C PRO A 788 6.18 -2.70 -39.24
N ARG A 789 7.03 -1.88 -39.85
CA ARG A 789 7.87 -2.28 -40.99
C ARG A 789 9.05 -3.17 -40.58
N GLU A 790 9.65 -2.92 -39.41
CA GLU A 790 10.65 -3.81 -38.82
C GLU A 790 10.03 -5.17 -38.46
N ARG A 791 8.82 -5.19 -37.89
CA ARG A 791 8.13 -6.43 -37.54
C ARG A 791 7.82 -7.30 -38.75
N GLU A 792 7.38 -6.68 -39.85
CA GLU A 792 7.10 -7.38 -41.11
C GLU A 792 8.38 -8.04 -41.67
N VAL A 793 9.50 -7.32 -41.66
CA VAL A 793 10.81 -7.87 -42.03
C VAL A 793 11.26 -8.96 -41.06
N ALA A 794 11.05 -8.78 -39.75
CA ALA A 794 11.41 -9.74 -38.71
C ALA A 794 10.60 -11.05 -38.82
N GLN A 795 9.30 -10.98 -39.17
CA GLN A 795 8.45 -12.15 -39.40
C GLN A 795 8.91 -12.95 -40.62
N LEU A 796 9.17 -12.29 -41.74
CA LEU A 796 9.69 -12.97 -42.93
C LEU A 796 11.10 -13.55 -42.69
N ALA A 797 11.92 -12.86 -41.89
CA ALA A 797 13.20 -13.39 -41.45
C ALA A 797 13.03 -14.61 -40.52
N ARG A 798 12.04 -14.61 -39.62
CA ARG A 798 11.70 -15.74 -38.74
C ARG A 798 11.27 -16.96 -39.55
N ASP A 799 10.57 -16.75 -40.67
CA ASP A 799 10.19 -17.78 -41.65
C ASP A 799 11.37 -18.24 -42.54
N ARG A 800 12.60 -17.87 -42.15
CA ARG A 800 13.88 -18.23 -42.79
C ARG A 800 14.13 -17.63 -44.17
N LEU A 801 13.34 -16.68 -44.67
CA LEU A 801 13.60 -16.00 -45.95
C LEU A 801 14.89 -15.16 -45.90
N THR A 802 15.70 -15.21 -46.94
CA THR A 802 16.92 -14.41 -47.13
C THR A 802 16.60 -12.92 -47.35
N ALA A 803 17.57 -12.03 -47.12
CA ALA A 803 17.38 -10.59 -47.35
C ALA A 803 16.93 -10.26 -48.78
N LYS A 804 17.39 -11.05 -49.77
CA LYS A 804 17.00 -10.95 -51.18
C LYS A 804 15.54 -11.36 -51.42
N GLU A 805 15.08 -12.44 -50.77
CA GLU A 805 13.69 -12.89 -50.87
C GLU A 805 12.72 -11.94 -50.15
N ILE A 806 13.12 -11.42 -48.98
CA ILE A 806 12.35 -10.39 -48.26
C ILE A 806 12.26 -9.11 -49.08
N SER A 807 13.37 -8.69 -49.70
CA SER A 807 13.44 -7.54 -50.61
C SER A 807 12.47 -7.68 -51.78
N ALA A 808 12.42 -8.85 -52.42
CA ALA A 808 11.49 -9.15 -53.50
C ALA A 808 10.03 -9.15 -53.04
N LYS A 809 9.74 -9.72 -51.86
CA LYS A 809 8.37 -9.84 -51.31
C LYS A 809 7.81 -8.51 -50.80
N LEU A 810 8.67 -7.64 -50.27
CA LEU A 810 8.28 -6.34 -49.71
C LEU A 810 8.49 -5.17 -50.69
N HIS A 811 8.96 -5.45 -51.91
CA HIS A 811 9.28 -4.47 -52.96
C HIS A 811 10.20 -3.32 -52.49
N ILE A 812 11.25 -3.66 -51.73
CA ILE A 812 12.26 -2.71 -51.22
C ILE A 812 13.67 -3.18 -51.55
N ALA A 813 14.66 -2.28 -51.52
CA ALA A 813 16.05 -2.64 -51.79
C ALA A 813 16.62 -3.63 -50.75
N GLU A 814 17.45 -4.58 -51.19
CA GLU A 814 18.09 -5.57 -50.31
C GLU A 814 18.96 -4.90 -49.22
N THR A 815 19.60 -3.78 -49.54
CA THR A 815 20.35 -2.97 -48.58
C THR A 815 19.46 -2.43 -47.47
N THR A 816 18.24 -1.99 -47.80
CA THR A 816 17.24 -1.55 -46.83
C THR A 816 16.81 -2.68 -45.90
N VAL A 817 16.60 -3.90 -46.43
CA VAL A 817 16.29 -5.08 -45.60
C VAL A 817 17.43 -5.37 -44.62
N ARG A 818 18.70 -5.30 -45.05
CA ARG A 818 19.86 -5.52 -44.17
C ARG A 818 19.97 -4.46 -43.07
N THR A 819 19.70 -3.19 -43.39
CA THR A 819 19.66 -2.10 -42.39
C THR A 819 18.54 -2.31 -41.38
N ILE A 820 17.33 -2.67 -41.85
CA ILE A 820 16.19 -2.98 -40.99
C ILE A 820 16.52 -4.19 -40.10
N MET A 821 17.13 -5.24 -40.64
CA MET A 821 17.58 -6.41 -39.86
C MET A 821 18.59 -6.06 -38.77
N ARG A 822 19.51 -5.12 -39.03
CA ARG A 822 20.44 -4.63 -38.00
C ARG A 822 19.71 -3.86 -36.89
N SER A 823 18.78 -2.98 -37.26
CA SER A 823 17.92 -2.26 -36.30
C SER A 823 17.08 -3.23 -35.46
N ILE A 824 16.54 -4.28 -36.07
CA ILE A 824 15.80 -5.34 -35.36
C ILE A 824 16.69 -6.05 -34.34
N TYR A 825 17.92 -6.40 -34.73
CA TYR A 825 18.87 -7.07 -33.83
C TYR A 825 19.27 -6.20 -32.65
N GLU A 826 19.53 -4.91 -32.88
CA GLU A 826 19.81 -3.94 -31.83
C GLU A 826 18.60 -3.75 -30.89
N LYS A 827 17.38 -3.64 -31.43
CA LYS A 827 16.16 -3.41 -30.64
C LYS A 827 15.67 -4.62 -29.86
N LEU A 828 15.91 -5.83 -30.35
CA LEU A 828 15.52 -7.08 -29.68
C LEU A 828 16.64 -7.68 -28.83
N ASP A 829 17.81 -7.05 -28.84
CA ASP A 829 19.03 -7.55 -28.20
C ASP A 829 19.31 -9.01 -28.57
N ILE A 830 19.55 -9.22 -29.87
CA ILE A 830 19.89 -10.52 -30.46
C ILE A 830 21.03 -10.38 -31.45
N HIS A 831 21.83 -11.44 -31.60
CA HIS A 831 23.03 -11.41 -32.45
C HIS A 831 22.89 -12.23 -33.73
N SER A 832 21.80 -12.99 -33.88
CA SER A 832 21.60 -13.82 -35.06
C SER A 832 20.13 -13.96 -35.46
N LYS A 833 19.92 -14.27 -36.75
CA LYS A 833 18.60 -14.58 -37.32
C LYS A 833 17.93 -15.78 -36.64
N ARG A 834 18.70 -16.69 -36.03
CA ARG A 834 18.17 -17.87 -35.34
C ARG A 834 17.49 -17.49 -34.02
N GLU A 835 17.98 -16.46 -33.33
CA GLU A 835 17.44 -15.97 -32.06
C GLU A 835 16.08 -15.25 -32.23
N LEU A 836 15.73 -14.82 -33.45
CA LEU A 836 14.38 -14.30 -33.76
C LEU A 836 13.27 -15.34 -33.50
N VAL A 837 13.59 -16.63 -33.49
CA VAL A 837 12.58 -17.69 -33.24
C VAL A 837 12.18 -17.73 -31.76
N SER A 838 13.06 -17.30 -30.85
CA SER A 838 12.85 -17.32 -29.39
C SER A 838 12.44 -15.98 -28.79
N LYS A 839 12.21 -14.94 -29.61
CA LYS A 839 11.80 -13.60 -29.15
C LYS A 839 10.36 -13.31 -29.58
N GLU A 840 9.56 -12.74 -28.68
CA GLU A 840 8.23 -12.19 -28.99
C GLU A 840 8.37 -10.71 -29.38
N PHE A 841 7.78 -10.30 -30.51
CA PHE A 841 7.87 -8.94 -31.06
C PHE A 841 6.76 -8.59 -32.05
#